data_AF-A0A9Q1KZ89-F1
#
_entry.id   AF-A0A9Q1KZ89-F1
#
_cell.length_a   1.000
_cell.length_b   1.000
_cell.length_c   1.000
_cell.angle_alpha   90.00
_cell.angle_beta   90.00
_cell.angle_gamma   90.00
#
_symmetry.space_group_name_H-M   'P 1'
#
loop_
_entity.id
_entity.type
_entity.pdbx_description
1 polymer ?
#
loop_
_entity_poly.entity_id
_entity_poly.type
_entity_poly.pdbx_seq_one_letter_code
_entity_poly.pdbx_strand_id
1 'polypeptide(L)'
;MVSQGVRENPSTFSSVLSICSNSGFYLEGLQVHCRVISLGLTGNLYIESAIVDLCMQMGLVDGGLRVLDMMPERNCAVWNLVLRGFCELGLSDEVLGSYPRIKSDGVELNELMLCYLIQGCGNGTFVHEGQQLHCHAVKAGWVETNLFVANALVDFYSACGSLSDAQQSFKVIPHEDVISWNSIVSAYAYSGMLFDTVEYFRKMQFWSKPSVRSLVALLNLCSQRKNLLVGRQVHSVVLKLGFDYTSIHVQSALIDMYGKCYEIESSVDVYEGCPVITMECCNALLTSLLYCGLVEEVVELFKFMVDERTEFNEVSLSATLKAMSGSSFASLSSCGLMHSCAIKSGLESHIVVSNSLIDLYSKLGQVENSRHIFENLLSPNVVCFTSIINGYARNGFGKECLNLLGLMIQNGLKPDKVTFLCVLMGCNHSGLVEEGRQVFESMKTLHGFEPEQRHYSCMVDLLGRAAFVDEAEELLKHSPVKDDFIMWSSLLRSCRMHKNEAVGQRVVKRLIDLDPGDLSSCIQASSFHSEIGDSKLSKHYKEIAMARKVIREIENGLHDALHDENPLLRELESFDIYEGDDEMEAFAMPSWASRNGGKVLVNVDSFGAIGDAISDDTQIDGMIVAPEEPKNWDPDLPRIWLGFSNLTGVNLQGSGAVTIDSSSGIRVTGLTIQNSQQMHFVISHSDSVRVSNVLISAPGDSPNTDGIHISASTNVTLLNCKIGTGDDCISIVNASSSVKMKKIYCGPGHGISIGSLGKDNSTGIVTKVVLNGAFIKNTTNGVRVKTWQGGSGFVKAVRFENVMMEDVANPIIIDQFYCDSPNPCSNQVKCLSFSLWLG
;
A
#
# COMPACT_ATOMS: atom_id res chain seq x y z
N MET A 1 -17.24 -16.80 -43.90
CA MET A 1 -18.25 -16.01 -44.65
C MET A 1 -17.84 -15.85 -46.12
N VAL A 2 -16.76 -15.13 -46.43
CA VAL A 2 -16.31 -14.87 -47.82
C VAL A 2 -15.99 -16.15 -48.60
N SER A 3 -15.35 -17.14 -47.96
CA SER A 3 -15.07 -18.45 -48.55
C SER A 3 -16.32 -19.27 -48.92
N GLN A 4 -17.49 -18.89 -48.41
CA GLN A 4 -18.78 -19.50 -48.71
C GLN A 4 -19.62 -18.65 -49.68
N GLY A 5 -19.03 -17.63 -50.31
CA GLY A 5 -19.69 -16.80 -51.33
C GLY A 5 -20.61 -15.70 -50.78
N VAL A 6 -20.68 -15.53 -49.46
CA VAL A 6 -21.45 -14.44 -48.82
C VAL A 6 -20.63 -13.15 -48.86
N ARG A 7 -21.18 -12.10 -49.49
CA ARG A 7 -20.53 -10.78 -49.60
C ARG A 7 -20.64 -10.02 -48.29
N GLU A 8 -19.52 -9.44 -47.89
CA GLU A 8 -19.44 -8.50 -46.77
C GLU A 8 -20.28 -7.23 -47.06
N ASN A 9 -20.94 -6.71 -46.03
CA ASN A 9 -21.76 -5.49 -46.13
C ASN A 9 -21.35 -4.46 -45.05
N PRO A 10 -21.85 -3.21 -45.10
CA PRO A 10 -21.46 -2.18 -44.14
C PRO A 10 -21.71 -2.53 -42.67
N SER A 11 -22.81 -3.25 -42.36
CA SER A 11 -23.08 -3.69 -41.00
C SER A 11 -22.08 -4.73 -40.51
N THR A 12 -21.63 -5.64 -41.39
CA THR A 12 -20.58 -6.61 -41.06
C THR A 12 -19.27 -5.91 -40.73
N PHE A 13 -18.85 -4.94 -41.56
CA PHE A 13 -17.61 -4.22 -41.34
C PHE A 13 -17.65 -3.37 -40.07
N SER A 14 -18.75 -2.64 -39.83
CA SER A 14 -18.93 -1.84 -38.61
C SER A 14 -18.83 -2.71 -37.35
N SER A 15 -19.53 -3.85 -37.30
CA SER A 15 -19.47 -4.76 -36.16
C SER A 15 -18.08 -5.35 -35.92
N VAL A 16 -17.39 -5.79 -36.99
CA VAL A 16 -16.04 -6.35 -36.87
C VAL A 16 -15.06 -5.28 -36.39
N LEU A 17 -15.13 -4.06 -36.94
CA LEU A 17 -14.28 -2.95 -36.51
C LEU A 17 -14.53 -2.56 -35.05
N SER A 18 -15.79 -2.52 -34.60
CA SER A 18 -16.11 -2.28 -33.19
C SER A 18 -15.61 -3.39 -32.26
N ILE A 19 -15.59 -4.65 -32.70
CA ILE A 19 -14.97 -5.75 -31.94
C ILE A 19 -13.45 -5.55 -31.88
N CYS A 20 -12.82 -5.22 -33.01
CA CYS A 20 -11.38 -4.95 -33.05
C CYS A 20 -10.99 -3.79 -32.12
N SER A 21 -11.79 -2.73 -32.09
CA SER A 21 -11.63 -1.57 -31.21
C SER A 21 -11.75 -1.96 -29.73
N ASN A 22 -12.87 -2.58 -29.33
CA ASN A 22 -13.13 -2.92 -27.92
C ASN A 22 -12.25 -4.06 -27.37
N SER A 23 -11.79 -4.96 -28.22
CA SER A 23 -10.98 -6.12 -27.81
C SER A 23 -9.47 -5.95 -28.07
N GLY A 24 -9.03 -4.78 -28.53
CA GLY A 24 -7.61 -4.48 -28.75
C GLY A 24 -6.96 -5.18 -29.95
N PHE A 25 -7.74 -5.75 -30.88
CA PHE A 25 -7.25 -6.35 -32.13
C PHE A 25 -6.95 -5.28 -33.18
N TYR A 26 -6.02 -4.38 -32.85
CA TYR A 26 -5.77 -3.17 -33.63
C TYR A 26 -5.17 -3.47 -35.02
N LEU A 27 -4.28 -4.47 -35.11
CA LEU A 27 -3.65 -4.85 -36.37
C LEU A 27 -4.67 -5.45 -37.34
N GLU A 28 -5.54 -6.33 -36.84
CA GLU A 28 -6.65 -6.91 -37.58
C GLU A 28 -7.67 -5.84 -37.97
N GLY A 29 -7.95 -4.88 -37.07
CA GLY A 29 -8.80 -3.73 -37.35
C GLY A 29 -8.28 -2.90 -38.54
N LEU A 30 -6.97 -2.65 -38.61
CA LEU A 30 -6.35 -1.97 -39.75
C LEU A 30 -6.46 -2.79 -41.05
N GLN A 31 -6.33 -4.11 -40.98
CA GLN A 31 -6.53 -4.98 -42.16
C GLN A 31 -7.98 -4.91 -42.66
N VAL A 32 -8.94 -4.90 -41.73
CA VAL A 32 -10.36 -4.74 -42.04
C VAL A 32 -10.63 -3.36 -42.65
N HIS A 33 -10.01 -2.29 -42.15
CA HIS A 33 -10.08 -0.95 -42.75
C HIS A 33 -9.51 -0.94 -44.19
N CYS A 34 -8.34 -1.54 -44.43
CA CYS A 34 -7.80 -1.69 -45.80
C CYS A 34 -8.76 -2.44 -46.74
N ARG A 35 -9.46 -3.47 -46.22
CA ARG A 35 -10.47 -4.22 -46.96
C ARG A 35 -11.68 -3.36 -47.33
N VAL A 36 -12.17 -2.53 -46.40
CA VAL A 36 -13.24 -1.54 -46.65
C VAL A 36 -12.87 -0.62 -47.82
N ILE A 37 -11.64 -0.09 -47.81
CA ILE A 37 -11.13 0.78 -48.90
C ILE A 37 -11.09 0.00 -50.21
N SER A 38 -10.57 -1.24 -50.21
CA SER A 38 -10.46 -2.06 -51.42
C SER A 38 -11.80 -2.40 -52.07
N LEU A 39 -12.88 -2.43 -51.28
CA LEU A 39 -14.23 -2.71 -51.74
C LEU A 39 -15.02 -1.44 -52.09
N GLY A 40 -14.42 -0.25 -51.96
CA GLY A 40 -15.06 1.02 -52.26
C GLY A 40 -16.21 1.35 -51.31
N LEU A 41 -16.16 0.87 -50.07
CA LEU A 41 -17.20 1.07 -49.05
C LEU A 41 -16.96 2.32 -48.17
N THR A 42 -16.00 3.17 -48.54
CA THR A 42 -15.72 4.47 -47.92
C THR A 42 -16.91 5.44 -48.08
N GLY A 43 -17.14 6.32 -47.11
CA GLY A 43 -18.30 7.22 -47.05
C GLY A 43 -19.54 6.61 -46.37
N ASN A 44 -19.46 5.37 -45.89
CA ASN A 44 -20.55 4.78 -45.09
C ASN A 44 -20.42 5.19 -43.62
N LEU A 45 -21.42 5.91 -43.13
CA LEU A 45 -21.49 6.45 -41.77
C LEU A 45 -21.15 5.45 -40.66
N TYR A 46 -21.66 4.21 -40.72
CA TYR A 46 -21.46 3.19 -39.69
C TYR A 46 -20.04 2.61 -39.71
N ILE A 47 -19.46 2.47 -40.90
CA ILE A 47 -18.09 1.98 -41.03
C ILE A 47 -17.12 3.07 -40.58
N GLU A 48 -17.31 4.30 -41.03
CA GLU A 48 -16.43 5.43 -40.69
C GLU A 48 -16.47 5.74 -39.19
N SER A 49 -17.64 5.67 -38.55
CA SER A 49 -17.74 5.82 -37.08
C SER A 49 -16.94 4.74 -36.34
N ALA A 50 -16.97 3.49 -36.82
CA ALA A 50 -16.20 2.40 -36.22
C ALA A 50 -14.68 2.52 -36.49
N ILE A 51 -14.29 3.10 -37.62
CA ILE A 51 -12.88 3.42 -37.92
C ILE A 51 -12.40 4.56 -37.02
N VAL A 52 -13.21 5.60 -36.81
CA VAL A 52 -12.89 6.70 -35.87
C VAL A 52 -12.63 6.12 -34.48
N ASP A 53 -13.54 5.29 -33.96
CA ASP A 53 -13.37 4.62 -32.65
C ASP A 53 -12.08 3.81 -32.59
N LEU A 54 -11.83 2.95 -33.59
CA LEU A 54 -10.60 2.16 -33.69
C LEU A 54 -9.34 3.05 -33.65
N CYS A 55 -9.31 4.14 -34.40
CA CYS A 55 -8.18 5.07 -34.41
C CYS A 55 -7.98 5.76 -33.05
N MET A 56 -9.06 6.15 -32.40
CA MET A 56 -8.98 6.79 -31.07
C MET A 56 -8.46 5.81 -30.01
N GLN A 57 -8.95 4.56 -29.98
CA GLN A 57 -8.47 3.51 -29.06
C GLN A 57 -7.00 3.13 -29.29
N MET A 58 -6.52 3.25 -30.52
CA MET A 58 -5.09 3.08 -30.86
C MET A 58 -4.21 4.27 -30.46
N GLY A 59 -4.77 5.39 -30.01
CA GLY A 59 -4.04 6.64 -29.78
C GLY A 59 -3.65 7.39 -31.06
N LEU A 60 -4.17 7.01 -32.22
CA LEU A 60 -3.93 7.65 -33.52
C LEU A 60 -4.88 8.84 -33.75
N VAL A 61 -4.78 9.84 -32.89
CA VAL A 61 -5.70 11.00 -32.84
C VAL A 61 -5.84 11.70 -34.19
N ASP A 62 -4.72 12.09 -34.82
CA ASP A 62 -4.74 12.75 -36.13
C ASP A 62 -5.34 11.87 -37.24
N GLY A 63 -5.22 10.55 -37.11
CA GLY A 63 -5.84 9.59 -38.01
C GLY A 63 -7.36 9.59 -37.86
N GLY A 64 -7.85 9.48 -36.61
CA GLY A 64 -9.27 9.51 -36.29
C GLY A 64 -9.94 10.82 -36.70
N LEU A 65 -9.32 11.96 -36.41
CA LEU A 65 -9.85 13.27 -36.79
C LEU A 65 -9.90 13.48 -38.31
N ARG A 66 -8.93 12.96 -39.06
CA ARG A 66 -8.99 13.00 -40.53
C ARG A 66 -10.15 12.19 -41.07
N VAL A 67 -10.42 11.01 -40.52
CA VAL A 67 -11.58 10.20 -40.92
C VAL A 67 -12.86 10.96 -40.59
N LEU A 68 -12.98 11.53 -39.39
CA LEU A 68 -14.11 12.37 -38.96
C LEU A 68 -14.37 13.55 -39.92
N ASP A 69 -13.34 14.26 -40.34
CA ASP A 69 -13.45 15.41 -41.25
C ASP A 69 -13.91 15.02 -42.66
N MET A 70 -13.61 13.78 -43.09
CA MET A 70 -14.07 13.24 -44.38
C MET A 70 -15.51 12.70 -44.35
N MET A 71 -16.10 12.51 -43.17
CA MET A 71 -17.46 11.98 -43.06
C MET A 71 -18.49 12.96 -43.65
N PRO A 72 -19.49 12.47 -44.41
CA PRO A 72 -20.51 13.32 -45.02
C PRO A 72 -21.47 13.93 -43.99
N GLU A 73 -21.66 13.25 -42.86
CA GLU A 73 -22.48 13.70 -41.74
C GLU A 73 -21.81 13.26 -40.42
N ARG A 74 -21.62 14.20 -39.50
CA ARG A 74 -21.06 13.94 -38.17
C ARG A 74 -22.19 14.01 -37.15
N ASN A 75 -22.77 12.86 -36.85
CA ASN A 75 -23.89 12.78 -35.92
C ASN A 75 -23.44 12.69 -34.45
N CYS A 76 -24.41 12.63 -33.55
CA CYS A 76 -24.17 12.53 -32.11
C CYS A 76 -23.30 11.30 -31.73
N ALA A 77 -23.49 10.15 -32.40
CA ALA A 77 -22.79 8.92 -32.07
C ALA A 77 -21.27 9.01 -32.31
N VAL A 78 -20.84 9.56 -33.46
CA VAL A 78 -19.40 9.69 -33.75
C VAL A 78 -18.72 10.71 -32.84
N TRP A 79 -19.40 11.81 -32.51
CA TRP A 79 -18.88 12.80 -31.56
C TRP A 79 -18.72 12.23 -30.15
N ASN A 80 -19.60 11.34 -29.70
CA ASN A 80 -19.41 10.62 -28.43
C ASN A 80 -18.13 9.76 -28.43
N LEU A 81 -17.85 9.06 -29.53
CA LEU A 81 -16.66 8.22 -29.67
C LEU A 81 -15.37 9.06 -29.64
N VAL A 82 -15.38 10.20 -30.32
CA VAL A 82 -14.26 11.16 -30.32
C VAL A 82 -14.02 11.74 -28.93
N LEU A 83 -15.06 12.25 -28.27
CA LEU A 83 -14.96 12.81 -26.92
C LEU A 83 -14.48 11.77 -25.91
N ARG A 84 -15.03 10.54 -25.97
CA ARG A 84 -14.56 9.41 -25.16
C ARG A 84 -13.07 9.15 -25.37
N GLY A 85 -12.63 9.04 -26.63
CA GLY A 85 -11.23 8.80 -26.97
C GLY A 85 -10.30 9.90 -26.44
N PHE A 86 -10.70 11.17 -26.55
CA PHE A 86 -9.92 12.26 -25.98
C PHE A 86 -9.83 12.20 -24.45
N CYS A 87 -10.94 11.87 -23.77
CA CYS A 87 -10.94 11.68 -22.32
C CYS A 87 -10.04 10.51 -21.89
N GLU A 88 -10.08 9.38 -22.57
CA GLU A 88 -9.25 8.20 -22.28
C GLU A 88 -7.76 8.48 -22.52
N LEU A 89 -7.42 9.34 -23.49
CA LEU A 89 -6.05 9.79 -23.76
C LEU A 89 -5.60 10.99 -22.89
N GLY A 90 -6.49 11.54 -22.06
CA GLY A 90 -6.19 12.69 -21.20
C GLY A 90 -6.02 14.04 -21.93
N LEU A 91 -6.48 14.15 -23.18
CA LEU A 91 -6.29 15.33 -24.04
C LEU A 91 -7.37 16.39 -23.78
N SER A 92 -7.27 17.05 -22.62
CA SER A 92 -8.29 18.00 -22.11
C SER A 92 -8.54 19.20 -23.04
N ASP A 93 -7.48 19.72 -23.67
CA ASP A 93 -7.57 20.85 -24.61
C ASP A 93 -8.41 20.49 -25.84
N GLU A 94 -8.23 19.27 -26.38
CA GLU A 94 -8.95 18.76 -27.55
C GLU A 94 -10.42 18.45 -27.24
N VAL A 95 -10.72 17.96 -26.02
CA VAL A 95 -12.11 17.78 -25.55
C VAL A 95 -12.88 19.09 -25.66
N LEU A 96 -12.32 20.19 -25.16
CA LEU A 96 -12.99 21.50 -25.19
C LEU A 96 -12.94 22.16 -26.57
N GLY A 97 -11.84 21.97 -27.31
CA GLY A 97 -11.73 22.38 -28.72
C GLY A 97 -12.77 21.73 -29.64
N SER A 98 -13.32 20.58 -29.24
CA SER A 98 -14.40 19.89 -29.95
C SER A 98 -15.76 20.58 -29.79
N TYR A 99 -16.00 21.33 -28.70
CA TYR A 99 -17.31 21.91 -28.41
C TYR A 99 -17.83 22.89 -29.49
N PRO A 100 -17.02 23.83 -30.02
CA PRO A 100 -17.41 24.65 -31.16
C PRO A 100 -17.68 23.84 -32.44
N ARG A 101 -16.92 22.75 -32.67
CA ARG A 101 -17.08 21.88 -33.85
C ARG A 101 -18.41 21.13 -33.83
N ILE A 102 -18.77 20.56 -32.68
CA ILE A 102 -20.07 19.90 -32.44
C ILE A 102 -21.22 20.86 -32.78
N LYS A 103 -21.13 22.12 -32.33
CA LYS A 103 -22.13 23.15 -32.66
C LYS A 103 -22.16 23.51 -34.14
N SER A 104 -21.00 23.62 -34.79
CA SER A 104 -20.93 23.93 -36.22
C SER A 104 -21.51 22.83 -37.11
N ASP A 105 -21.46 21.59 -36.64
CA ASP A 105 -22.09 20.44 -37.29
C ASP A 105 -23.61 20.34 -37.03
N GLY A 106 -24.18 21.27 -36.26
CA GLY A 106 -25.61 21.28 -35.94
C GLY A 106 -26.05 20.18 -34.97
N VAL A 107 -25.11 19.58 -34.22
CA VAL A 107 -25.40 18.55 -33.22
C VAL A 107 -25.73 19.22 -31.90
N GLU A 108 -26.93 18.95 -31.36
CA GLU A 108 -27.28 19.34 -30.01
C GLU A 108 -26.52 18.49 -28.98
N LEU A 109 -26.06 19.12 -27.90
CA LEU A 109 -25.49 18.38 -26.79
C LEU A 109 -26.53 17.45 -26.20
N ASN A 110 -26.14 16.22 -25.91
CA ASN A 110 -26.88 15.34 -25.02
C ASN A 110 -26.14 15.19 -23.69
N GLU A 111 -26.75 14.43 -22.78
CA GLU A 111 -26.26 14.29 -21.40
C GLU A 111 -24.88 13.62 -21.35
N LEU A 112 -24.63 12.64 -22.23
CA LEU A 112 -23.36 11.92 -22.28
C LEU A 112 -22.21 12.79 -22.80
N MET A 113 -22.44 13.57 -23.86
CA MET A 113 -21.46 14.54 -24.37
C MET A 113 -21.10 15.57 -23.31
N LEU A 114 -22.10 16.05 -22.58
CA LEU A 114 -21.89 17.00 -21.50
C LEU A 114 -21.00 16.40 -20.41
N CYS A 115 -21.21 15.13 -20.02
CA CYS A 115 -20.34 14.44 -19.06
C CYS A 115 -18.88 14.40 -19.54
N TYR A 116 -18.61 14.06 -20.81
CA TYR A 116 -17.24 14.06 -21.35
C TYR A 116 -16.62 15.46 -21.37
N LEU A 117 -17.38 16.48 -21.77
CA LEU A 117 -16.91 17.86 -21.77
C LEU A 117 -16.59 18.37 -20.34
N ILE A 118 -17.43 18.03 -19.37
CA ILE A 118 -17.21 18.32 -17.94
C ILE A 118 -15.98 17.57 -17.41
N GLN A 119 -15.81 16.29 -17.77
CA GLN A 119 -14.64 15.49 -17.40
C GLN A 119 -13.35 16.10 -17.95
N GLY A 120 -13.35 16.60 -19.19
CA GLY A 120 -12.22 17.33 -19.78
C GLY A 120 -11.86 18.61 -19.04
N CYS A 121 -12.79 19.21 -18.29
CA CYS A 121 -12.50 20.38 -17.46
C CYS A 121 -11.90 20.04 -16.08
N GLY A 122 -11.84 18.76 -15.71
CA GLY A 122 -11.44 18.31 -14.37
C GLY A 122 -9.96 18.45 -14.03
N ASN A 123 -9.11 18.93 -14.94
CA ASN A 123 -7.67 19.09 -14.71
C ASN A 123 -7.29 20.40 -13.97
N GLY A 124 -8.27 21.23 -13.62
CA GLY A 124 -8.09 22.51 -12.91
C GLY A 124 -7.69 23.69 -13.80
N THR A 125 -7.40 23.49 -15.09
CA THR A 125 -7.08 24.59 -16.02
C THR A 125 -8.33 25.25 -16.60
N PHE A 126 -9.42 24.50 -16.75
CA PHE A 126 -10.65 24.91 -17.44
C PHE A 126 -11.86 25.07 -16.51
N VAL A 127 -11.62 25.64 -15.32
CA VAL A 127 -12.68 25.80 -14.31
C VAL A 127 -13.82 26.69 -14.82
N HIS A 128 -13.49 27.76 -15.55
CA HIS A 128 -14.49 28.70 -16.07
C HIS A 128 -15.35 28.08 -17.17
N GLU A 129 -14.75 27.31 -18.07
CA GLU A 129 -15.44 26.58 -19.14
C GLU A 129 -16.36 25.50 -18.53
N GLY A 130 -15.87 24.76 -17.53
CA GLY A 130 -16.69 23.79 -16.80
C GLY A 130 -17.89 24.43 -16.08
N GLN A 131 -17.73 25.62 -15.49
CA GLN A 131 -18.84 26.39 -14.90
C GLN A 131 -19.88 26.83 -15.95
N GLN A 132 -19.44 27.16 -17.18
CA GLN A 132 -20.37 27.47 -18.28
C GLN A 132 -21.17 26.24 -18.71
N LEU A 133 -20.52 25.07 -18.78
CA LEU A 133 -21.17 23.79 -19.07
C LEU A 133 -22.16 23.39 -17.96
N HIS A 134 -21.82 23.62 -16.69
CA HIS A 134 -22.76 23.46 -15.59
C HIS A 134 -23.99 24.36 -15.75
N CYS A 135 -23.80 25.64 -16.08
CA CYS A 135 -24.93 26.54 -16.35
C CYS A 135 -25.83 26.05 -17.50
N HIS A 136 -25.24 25.43 -18.53
CA HIS A 136 -25.98 24.79 -19.61
C HIS A 136 -26.80 23.59 -19.09
N ALA A 137 -26.20 22.74 -18.26
CA ALA A 137 -26.87 21.60 -17.61
C ALA A 137 -28.10 22.05 -16.79
N VAL A 138 -27.95 23.14 -16.02
CA VAL A 138 -29.04 23.72 -15.23
C VAL A 138 -30.17 24.22 -16.14
N LYS A 139 -29.84 24.95 -17.21
CA LYS A 139 -30.84 25.46 -18.17
C LYS A 139 -31.58 24.34 -18.91
N ALA A 140 -30.90 23.22 -19.17
CA ALA A 140 -31.49 22.04 -19.79
C ALA A 140 -32.28 21.17 -18.80
N GLY A 141 -32.22 21.47 -17.49
CA GLY A 141 -32.89 20.70 -16.43
C GLY A 141 -32.18 19.40 -16.03
N TRP A 142 -31.02 19.09 -16.61
CA TRP A 142 -30.36 17.79 -16.43
C TRP A 142 -29.73 17.57 -15.06
N VAL A 143 -29.45 18.64 -14.31
CA VAL A 143 -28.83 18.55 -12.98
C VAL A 143 -29.71 17.78 -12.00
N GLU A 144 -31.03 17.92 -12.08
CA GLU A 144 -31.98 17.23 -11.20
C GLU A 144 -32.54 15.95 -11.82
N THR A 145 -32.56 15.84 -13.16
CA THR A 145 -33.20 14.71 -13.87
C THR A 145 -32.21 13.63 -14.33
N ASN A 146 -30.91 13.92 -14.40
CA ASN A 146 -29.90 12.99 -14.90
C ASN A 146 -28.76 12.78 -13.88
N LEU A 147 -28.75 11.60 -13.27
CA LEU A 147 -27.77 11.20 -12.25
C LEU A 147 -26.33 11.22 -12.76
N PHE A 148 -26.09 10.89 -14.03
CA PHE A 148 -24.74 10.90 -14.61
C PHE A 148 -24.17 12.32 -14.71
N VAL A 149 -25.01 13.28 -15.11
CA VAL A 149 -24.61 14.70 -15.18
C VAL A 149 -24.34 15.25 -13.79
N ALA A 150 -25.20 14.93 -12.82
CA ALA A 150 -25.01 15.35 -11.43
C ALA A 150 -23.71 14.79 -10.84
N ASN A 151 -23.41 13.50 -11.07
CA ASN A 151 -22.15 12.87 -10.66
C ASN A 151 -20.91 13.50 -11.33
N ALA A 152 -20.98 13.75 -12.64
CA ALA A 152 -19.90 14.41 -13.38
C ALA A 152 -19.59 15.82 -12.82
N LEU A 153 -20.61 16.55 -12.37
CA LEU A 153 -20.44 17.87 -11.73
C LEU A 153 -19.77 17.78 -10.36
N VAL A 154 -20.12 16.78 -9.55
CA VAL A 154 -19.43 16.53 -8.26
C VAL A 154 -17.96 16.24 -8.53
N ASP A 155 -17.64 15.34 -9.46
CA ASP A 155 -16.25 15.00 -9.83
C ASP A 155 -15.48 16.22 -10.34
N PHE A 156 -16.09 17.01 -11.23
CA PHE A 156 -15.48 18.22 -11.77
C PHE A 156 -15.13 19.24 -10.69
N TYR A 157 -16.08 19.62 -9.84
CA TYR A 157 -15.81 20.60 -8.78
C TYR A 157 -14.83 20.07 -7.74
N SER A 158 -14.87 18.77 -7.45
CA SER A 158 -13.91 18.11 -6.58
C SER A 158 -12.49 18.20 -7.15
N ALA A 159 -12.32 17.92 -8.45
CA ALA A 159 -11.03 17.97 -9.11
C ALA A 159 -10.50 19.41 -9.27
N CYS A 160 -11.38 20.40 -9.38
CA CYS A 160 -11.03 21.82 -9.37
C CYS A 160 -10.72 22.38 -7.96
N GLY A 161 -10.87 21.58 -6.90
CA GLY A 161 -10.67 22.01 -5.52
C GLY A 161 -11.77 22.92 -4.95
N SER A 162 -12.91 23.06 -5.66
CA SER A 162 -14.06 23.82 -5.15
C SER A 162 -14.99 22.93 -4.32
N LEU A 163 -14.64 22.75 -3.05
CA LEU A 163 -15.40 21.90 -2.13
C LEU A 163 -16.85 22.37 -1.94
N SER A 164 -17.08 23.69 -1.90
CA SER A 164 -18.43 24.27 -1.74
C SER A 164 -19.35 23.92 -2.92
N ASP A 165 -18.85 24.04 -4.15
CA ASP A 165 -19.64 23.74 -5.35
C ASP A 165 -19.85 22.24 -5.52
N ALA A 166 -18.87 21.41 -5.14
CA ALA A 166 -19.01 19.96 -5.08
C ALA A 166 -20.10 19.54 -4.10
N GLN A 167 -20.15 20.13 -2.89
CA GLN A 167 -21.23 19.89 -1.93
C GLN A 167 -22.59 20.31 -2.46
N GLN A 168 -22.68 21.46 -3.13
CA GLN A 168 -23.95 21.94 -3.66
C GLN A 168 -24.47 21.02 -4.77
N SER A 169 -23.57 20.53 -5.63
CA SER A 169 -23.88 19.55 -6.68
C SER A 169 -24.24 18.18 -6.08
N PHE A 170 -23.67 17.82 -4.93
CA PHE A 170 -24.01 16.57 -4.24
C PHE A 170 -25.40 16.59 -3.60
N LYS A 171 -25.87 17.75 -3.11
CA LYS A 171 -27.18 17.88 -2.43
C LYS A 171 -28.39 17.57 -3.31
N VAL A 172 -28.26 17.71 -4.63
CA VAL A 172 -29.33 17.44 -5.59
C VAL A 172 -29.41 15.95 -5.99
N ILE A 173 -28.43 15.14 -5.56
CA ILE A 173 -28.35 13.71 -5.88
C ILE A 173 -29.11 12.88 -4.84
N PRO A 174 -29.89 11.86 -5.24
CA PRO A 174 -30.51 10.93 -4.31
C PRO A 174 -29.48 10.24 -3.40
N HIS A 175 -29.79 10.13 -2.11
CA HIS A 175 -28.86 9.63 -1.08
C HIS A 175 -28.41 8.17 -1.26
N GLU A 176 -29.03 7.38 -2.13
CA GLU A 176 -28.69 5.97 -2.37
C GLU A 176 -27.54 5.80 -3.38
N ASP A 177 -27.12 6.85 -4.09
CA ASP A 177 -26.13 6.72 -5.16
C ASP A 177 -24.69 6.57 -4.65
N VAL A 178 -24.09 5.40 -4.85
CA VAL A 178 -22.73 5.05 -4.39
C VAL A 178 -21.65 5.92 -5.03
N ILE A 179 -21.83 6.32 -6.31
CA ILE A 179 -20.82 7.06 -7.08
C ILE A 179 -20.65 8.45 -6.46
N SER A 180 -21.75 9.18 -6.25
CA SER A 180 -21.75 10.50 -5.64
C SER A 180 -21.07 10.54 -4.26
N TRP A 181 -21.32 9.52 -3.42
CA TRP A 181 -20.70 9.41 -2.09
C TRP A 181 -19.19 9.19 -2.18
N ASN A 182 -18.72 8.39 -3.15
CA ASN A 182 -17.29 8.19 -3.35
C ASN A 182 -16.60 9.49 -3.78
N SER A 183 -17.23 10.23 -4.70
CA SER A 183 -16.72 11.49 -5.21
C SER A 183 -16.63 12.54 -4.11
N ILE A 184 -17.69 12.72 -3.31
CA ILE A 184 -17.68 13.73 -2.24
C ILE A 184 -16.71 13.39 -1.11
N VAL A 185 -16.63 12.12 -0.67
CA VAL A 185 -15.66 11.70 0.36
C VAL A 185 -14.23 11.89 -0.12
N SER A 186 -13.95 11.54 -1.39
CA SER A 186 -12.64 11.81 -1.99
C SER A 186 -12.34 13.31 -2.04
N ALA A 187 -13.32 14.15 -2.36
CA ALA A 187 -13.15 15.61 -2.43
C ALA A 187 -12.74 16.22 -1.09
N TYR A 188 -13.43 15.84 0.00
CA TYR A 188 -13.07 16.27 1.35
C TYR A 188 -11.70 15.75 1.76
N ALA A 189 -11.37 14.50 1.39
CA ALA A 189 -10.07 13.92 1.68
C ALA A 189 -8.93 14.65 0.96
N TYR A 190 -9.07 14.92 -0.33
CA TYR A 190 -8.09 15.71 -1.10
C TYR A 190 -7.95 17.15 -0.58
N SER A 191 -9.04 17.73 -0.07
CA SER A 191 -9.01 19.06 0.57
C SER A 191 -8.35 19.05 1.95
N GLY A 192 -7.96 17.89 2.47
CA GLY A 192 -7.28 17.75 3.76
C GLY A 192 -8.20 17.87 4.98
N MET A 193 -9.52 17.92 4.81
CA MET A 193 -10.49 18.19 5.88
C MET A 193 -10.89 16.89 6.60
N LEU A 194 -10.05 16.42 7.54
CA LEU A 194 -10.20 15.11 8.18
C LEU A 194 -11.57 14.90 8.86
N PHE A 195 -12.01 15.86 9.67
CA PHE A 195 -13.27 15.74 10.43
C PHE A 195 -14.48 15.60 9.50
N ASP A 196 -14.61 16.48 8.52
CA ASP A 196 -15.71 16.43 7.56
C ASP A 196 -15.64 15.14 6.73
N THR A 197 -14.45 14.73 6.28
CA THR A 197 -14.29 13.48 5.52
C THR A 197 -14.81 12.28 6.32
N VAL A 198 -14.49 12.17 7.61
CA VAL A 198 -14.96 11.09 8.48
C VAL A 198 -16.47 11.18 8.72
N GLU A 199 -17.03 12.38 8.86
CA GLU A 199 -18.48 12.57 9.01
C GLU A 199 -19.23 12.10 7.74
N TYR A 200 -18.79 12.51 6.56
CA TYR A 200 -19.38 12.11 5.29
C TYR A 200 -19.19 10.61 5.02
N PHE A 201 -18.03 10.05 5.39
CA PHE A 201 -17.81 8.61 5.31
C PHE A 201 -18.76 7.81 6.22
N ARG A 202 -18.99 8.29 7.45
CA ARG A 202 -19.95 7.68 8.36
C ARG A 202 -21.39 7.74 7.80
N LYS A 203 -21.77 8.87 7.19
CA LYS A 203 -23.07 8.99 6.51
C LYS A 203 -23.17 8.05 5.31
N MET A 204 -22.10 7.94 4.51
CA MET A 204 -22.02 7.01 3.39
C MET A 204 -22.29 5.58 3.84
N GLN A 205 -21.64 5.12 4.91
CA GLN A 205 -21.80 3.74 5.42
C GLN A 205 -23.23 3.35 5.79
N PHE A 206 -24.10 4.32 6.07
CA PHE A 206 -25.51 4.07 6.36
C PHE A 206 -26.33 3.78 5.08
N TRP A 207 -26.01 4.46 3.97
CA TRP A 207 -26.76 4.36 2.72
C TRP A 207 -26.09 3.47 1.67
N SER A 208 -24.78 3.27 1.76
CA SER A 208 -23.96 2.63 0.74
C SER A 208 -22.67 1.99 1.31
N LYS A 209 -22.08 1.06 0.57
CA LYS A 209 -20.80 0.44 0.91
C LYS A 209 -19.63 1.31 0.41
N PRO A 210 -18.62 1.59 1.26
CA PRO A 210 -17.37 2.20 0.83
C PRO A 210 -16.71 1.48 -0.34
N SER A 211 -16.25 2.22 -1.34
CA SER A 211 -15.39 1.68 -2.40
C SER A 211 -13.90 1.72 -2.01
N VAL A 212 -13.08 0.97 -2.74
CA VAL A 212 -11.61 1.05 -2.69
C VAL A 212 -11.12 2.49 -2.78
N ARG A 213 -11.70 3.30 -3.69
CA ARG A 213 -11.31 4.70 -3.90
C ARG A 213 -11.51 5.54 -2.62
N SER A 214 -12.66 5.41 -1.98
CA SER A 214 -12.98 6.15 -0.74
C SER A 214 -12.09 5.74 0.42
N LEU A 215 -11.80 4.44 0.55
CA LEU A 215 -10.93 3.90 1.59
C LEU A 215 -9.48 4.37 1.40
N VAL A 216 -8.94 4.30 0.18
CA VAL A 216 -7.59 4.81 -0.14
C VAL A 216 -7.49 6.31 0.11
N ALA A 217 -8.50 7.10 -0.29
CA ALA A 217 -8.51 8.54 -0.04
C ALA A 217 -8.46 8.86 1.46
N LEU A 218 -9.23 8.15 2.28
CA LEU A 218 -9.21 8.29 3.74
C LEU A 218 -7.89 7.85 4.37
N LEU A 219 -7.32 6.72 3.93
CA LEU A 219 -6.03 6.23 4.44
C LEU A 219 -4.90 7.21 4.12
N ASN A 220 -4.87 7.75 2.90
CA ASN A 220 -3.91 8.78 2.49
C ASN A 220 -4.09 10.08 3.30
N LEU A 221 -5.32 10.49 3.59
CA LEU A 221 -5.59 11.63 4.45
C LEU A 221 -5.12 11.39 5.89
N CYS A 222 -5.36 10.19 6.44
CA CYS A 222 -4.88 9.82 7.76
C CYS A 222 -3.34 9.86 7.83
N SER A 223 -2.68 9.33 6.79
CA SER A 223 -1.23 9.39 6.59
C SER A 223 -0.71 10.84 6.60
N GLN A 224 -1.32 11.73 5.79
CA GLN A 224 -0.94 13.15 5.70
C GLN A 224 -1.12 13.90 7.02
N ARG A 225 -2.20 13.60 7.75
CA ARG A 225 -2.53 14.23 9.03
C ARG A 225 -1.88 13.53 10.23
N LYS A 226 -1.14 12.44 10.01
CA LYS A 226 -0.55 11.57 11.04
C LYS A 226 -1.59 11.12 12.08
N ASN A 227 -2.82 10.82 11.63
CA ASN A 227 -3.91 10.41 12.50
C ASN A 227 -4.09 8.90 12.48
N LEU A 228 -3.34 8.23 13.36
CA LEU A 228 -3.35 6.78 13.51
C LEU A 228 -4.71 6.23 13.98
N LEU A 229 -5.41 6.96 14.85
CA LEU A 229 -6.68 6.51 15.42
C LEU A 229 -7.73 6.29 14.33
N VAL A 230 -7.93 7.28 13.46
CA VAL A 230 -8.85 7.16 12.32
C VAL A 230 -8.33 6.11 11.33
N GLY A 231 -7.02 6.07 11.07
CA GLY A 231 -6.41 5.05 10.22
C GLY A 231 -6.73 3.62 10.64
N ARG A 232 -6.62 3.30 11.94
CA ARG A 232 -6.97 1.97 12.51
C ARG A 232 -8.47 1.66 12.38
N GLN A 233 -9.33 2.67 12.53
CA GLN A 233 -10.78 2.50 12.32
C GLN A 233 -11.10 2.19 10.85
N VAL A 234 -10.47 2.91 9.91
CA VAL A 234 -10.62 2.67 8.48
C VAL A 234 -10.06 1.30 8.11
N HIS A 235 -8.92 0.89 8.66
CA HIS A 235 -8.38 -0.47 8.49
C HIS A 235 -9.36 -1.55 8.99
N SER A 236 -10.02 -1.32 10.13
CA SER A 236 -11.06 -2.25 10.61
C SER A 236 -12.24 -2.36 9.64
N VAL A 237 -12.60 -1.27 8.95
CA VAL A 237 -13.62 -1.29 7.89
C VAL A 237 -13.12 -2.03 6.64
N VAL A 238 -11.86 -1.81 6.25
CA VAL A 238 -11.21 -2.54 5.15
C VAL A 238 -11.28 -4.06 5.38
N LEU A 239 -10.93 -4.52 6.58
CA LEU A 239 -10.99 -5.93 6.97
C LEU A 239 -12.42 -6.47 6.90
N LYS A 240 -13.40 -5.71 7.42
CA LYS A 240 -14.83 -6.11 7.38
C LYS A 240 -15.39 -6.21 5.96
N LEU A 241 -14.83 -5.47 5.02
CA LEU A 241 -15.24 -5.48 3.61
C LEU A 241 -14.40 -6.43 2.75
N GLY A 242 -13.35 -7.04 3.30
CA GLY A 242 -12.44 -7.95 2.59
C GLY A 242 -11.52 -7.27 1.58
N PHE A 243 -11.31 -5.95 1.71
CA PHE A 243 -10.42 -5.21 0.80
C PHE A 243 -8.93 -5.34 1.14
N ASP A 244 -8.60 -5.86 2.32
CA ASP A 244 -7.23 -6.12 2.78
C ASP A 244 -6.52 -7.19 1.96
N TYR A 245 -7.23 -8.15 1.37
CA TYR A 245 -6.65 -9.19 0.51
C TYR A 245 -7.03 -9.05 -0.96
N THR A 246 -8.14 -8.37 -1.30
CA THR A 246 -8.62 -8.23 -2.68
C THR A 246 -8.08 -7.01 -3.42
N SER A 247 -7.60 -5.97 -2.70
CA SER A 247 -7.21 -4.71 -3.33
C SER A 247 -5.77 -4.30 -3.01
N ILE A 248 -4.91 -4.38 -4.03
CA ILE A 248 -3.50 -3.94 -3.98
C ILE A 248 -3.41 -2.44 -3.63
N HIS A 249 -4.35 -1.63 -4.10
CA HIS A 249 -4.40 -0.20 -3.79
C HIS A 249 -4.69 0.07 -2.31
N VAL A 250 -5.55 -0.73 -1.68
CA VAL A 250 -5.83 -0.59 -0.23
C VAL A 250 -4.67 -1.11 0.60
N GLN A 251 -4.06 -2.23 0.21
CA GLN A 251 -2.87 -2.80 0.85
C GLN A 251 -1.72 -1.78 0.88
N SER A 252 -1.34 -1.25 -0.28
CA SER A 252 -0.28 -0.23 -0.38
C SER A 252 -0.62 1.05 0.40
N ALA A 253 -1.88 1.50 0.39
CA ALA A 253 -2.31 2.66 1.17
C ALA A 253 -2.27 2.42 2.70
N LEU A 254 -2.56 1.20 3.16
CA LEU A 254 -2.44 0.83 4.57
C LEU A 254 -0.98 0.81 5.04
N ILE A 255 -0.09 0.20 4.24
CA ILE A 255 1.36 0.19 4.48
C ILE A 255 1.89 1.62 4.60
N ASP A 256 1.53 2.50 3.66
CA ASP A 256 1.94 3.90 3.68
C ASP A 256 1.35 4.67 4.88
N MET A 257 0.07 4.42 5.22
CA MET A 257 -0.61 5.06 6.35
C MET A 257 0.05 4.71 7.68
N TYR A 258 0.28 3.43 7.96
CA TYR A 258 0.95 3.02 9.19
C TYR A 258 2.39 3.51 9.25
N GLY A 259 3.16 3.36 8.16
CA GLY A 259 4.55 3.79 8.11
C GLY A 259 4.73 5.30 8.33
N LYS A 260 3.95 6.14 7.66
CA LYS A 260 4.01 7.61 7.84
C LYS A 260 3.42 8.09 9.17
N CYS A 261 2.64 7.26 9.85
CA CYS A 261 2.24 7.47 11.25
C CYS A 261 3.27 6.95 12.27
N TYR A 262 4.46 6.51 11.82
CA TYR A 262 5.55 5.94 12.64
C TYR A 262 5.21 4.61 13.34
N GLU A 263 4.19 3.89 12.87
CA GLU A 263 3.83 2.55 13.35
C GLU A 263 4.34 1.49 12.38
N ILE A 264 5.66 1.35 12.30
CA ILE A 264 6.28 0.53 11.26
C ILE A 264 5.96 -0.96 11.40
N GLU A 265 5.79 -1.46 12.63
CA GLU A 265 5.44 -2.87 12.89
C GLU A 265 4.12 -3.23 12.20
N SER A 266 3.07 -2.42 12.39
CA SER A 266 1.79 -2.62 11.70
C SER A 266 1.90 -2.47 10.18
N SER A 267 2.79 -1.60 9.69
CA SER A 267 3.08 -1.48 8.26
C SER A 267 3.70 -2.76 7.70
N VAL A 268 4.60 -3.39 8.44
CA VAL A 268 5.23 -4.67 8.09
C VAL A 268 4.22 -5.81 8.21
N ASP A 269 3.38 -5.84 9.24
CA ASP A 269 2.32 -6.85 9.40
C ASP A 269 1.36 -6.85 8.21
N VAL A 270 0.95 -5.67 7.73
CA VAL A 270 0.10 -5.56 6.53
C VAL A 270 0.85 -6.06 5.29
N TYR A 271 2.13 -5.74 5.15
CA TYR A 271 2.95 -6.20 4.02
C TYR A 271 3.15 -7.72 4.03
N GLU A 272 3.48 -8.31 5.18
CA GLU A 272 3.64 -9.76 5.33
C GLU A 272 2.31 -10.53 5.19
N GLY A 273 1.20 -9.88 5.52
CA GLY A 273 -0.16 -10.38 5.31
C GLY A 273 -0.65 -10.29 3.86
N CYS A 274 0.08 -9.61 2.96
CA CYS A 274 -0.32 -9.49 1.56
C CYS A 274 -0.32 -10.87 0.86
N PRO A 275 -1.40 -11.26 0.16
CA PRO A 275 -1.51 -12.58 -0.47
C PRO A 275 -0.52 -12.76 -1.64
N VAL A 276 -0.20 -11.66 -2.32
CA VAL A 276 0.85 -11.57 -3.33
C VAL A 276 1.63 -10.30 -3.01
N ILE A 277 2.95 -10.44 -2.87
CA ILE A 277 3.83 -9.28 -2.73
C ILE A 277 3.93 -8.62 -4.11
N THR A 278 3.28 -7.47 -4.26
CA THR A 278 3.31 -6.68 -5.48
C THR A 278 4.32 -5.55 -5.39
N MET A 279 4.65 -4.97 -6.54
CA MET A 279 5.56 -3.83 -6.63
C MET A 279 5.04 -2.58 -5.91
N GLU A 280 3.72 -2.36 -5.91
CA GLU A 280 3.09 -1.26 -5.18
C GLU A 280 3.27 -1.41 -3.67
N CYS A 281 3.11 -2.63 -3.14
CA CYS A 281 3.30 -2.92 -1.71
C CYS A 281 4.78 -2.83 -1.31
N CYS A 282 5.70 -3.33 -2.13
CA CYS A 282 7.14 -3.15 -1.91
C CYS A 282 7.54 -1.68 -1.90
N ASN A 283 7.07 -0.89 -2.87
CA ASN A 283 7.36 0.54 -2.95
C ASN A 283 6.75 1.33 -1.78
N ALA A 284 5.54 0.96 -1.35
CA ALA A 284 4.92 1.53 -0.15
C ALA A 284 5.78 1.24 1.08
N LEU A 285 6.22 0.00 1.28
CA LEU A 285 7.03 -0.37 2.44
C LEU A 285 8.42 0.28 2.39
N LEU A 286 9.09 0.31 1.23
CA LEU A 286 10.35 1.04 1.04
C LEU A 286 10.21 2.52 1.41
N THR A 287 9.11 3.15 1.00
CA THR A 287 8.84 4.56 1.31
C THR A 287 8.57 4.76 2.80
N SER A 288 7.79 3.87 3.43
CA SER A 288 7.53 3.85 4.86
C SER A 288 8.80 3.69 5.69
N LEU A 289 9.64 2.70 5.38
CA LEU A 289 10.92 2.46 6.05
C LEU A 289 11.87 3.66 5.89
N LEU A 290 11.95 4.22 4.69
CA LEU A 290 12.73 5.43 4.43
C LEU A 290 12.24 6.62 5.27
N TYR A 291 10.91 6.79 5.40
CA TYR A 291 10.32 7.86 6.20
C TYR A 291 10.63 7.71 7.70
N CYS A 292 10.65 6.48 8.20
CA CYS A 292 11.03 6.15 9.57
C CYS A 292 12.56 6.22 9.82
N GLY A 293 13.37 6.37 8.76
CA GLY A 293 14.84 6.41 8.86
C GLY A 293 15.50 5.04 9.07
N LEU A 294 14.79 3.95 8.78
CA LEU A 294 15.25 2.56 8.91
C LEU A 294 16.01 2.13 7.66
N VAL A 295 17.25 2.60 7.55
CA VAL A 295 18.05 2.49 6.31
C VAL A 295 18.50 1.06 6.03
N GLU A 296 18.78 0.26 7.07
CA GLU A 296 19.25 -1.11 6.90
C GLU A 296 18.14 -1.98 6.28
N GLU A 297 16.93 -1.82 6.78
CA GLU A 297 15.70 -2.49 6.36
C GLU A 297 15.30 -2.09 4.94
N VAL A 298 15.49 -0.82 4.54
CA VAL A 298 15.31 -0.39 3.14
C VAL A 298 16.25 -1.16 2.21
N VAL A 299 17.52 -1.28 2.59
CA VAL A 299 18.52 -1.98 1.77
C VAL A 299 18.25 -3.49 1.74
N GLU A 300 17.83 -4.08 2.86
CA GLU A 300 17.45 -5.50 2.92
C GLU A 300 16.22 -5.81 2.07
N LEU A 301 15.17 -4.98 2.15
CA LEU A 301 13.98 -5.14 1.31
C LEU A 301 14.33 -5.00 -0.18
N PHE A 302 15.17 -4.03 -0.55
CA PHE A 302 15.61 -3.88 -1.93
C PHE A 302 16.45 -5.08 -2.41
N LYS A 303 17.34 -5.62 -1.57
CA LYS A 303 18.09 -6.85 -1.88
C LYS A 303 17.15 -8.03 -2.09
N PHE A 304 16.16 -8.19 -1.22
CA PHE A 304 15.13 -9.22 -1.37
C PHE A 304 14.40 -9.10 -2.70
N MET A 305 14.04 -7.89 -3.13
CA MET A 305 13.42 -7.66 -4.44
C MET A 305 14.34 -8.09 -5.60
N VAL A 306 15.64 -7.78 -5.51
CA VAL A 306 16.64 -8.17 -6.51
C VAL A 306 16.85 -9.70 -6.54
N ASP A 307 16.95 -10.34 -5.37
CA ASP A 307 17.25 -11.76 -5.23
C ASP A 307 16.08 -12.66 -5.68
N GLU A 308 14.84 -12.29 -5.34
CA GLU A 308 13.62 -12.98 -5.76
C GLU A 308 13.25 -12.71 -7.24
N ARG A 309 14.08 -11.94 -7.97
CA ARG A 309 13.83 -11.49 -9.35
C ARG A 309 12.47 -10.81 -9.52
N THR A 310 12.00 -10.10 -8.51
CA THR A 310 10.85 -9.20 -8.67
C THR A 310 11.31 -7.97 -9.46
N GLU A 311 10.54 -7.58 -10.48
CA GLU A 311 10.89 -6.43 -11.33
C GLU A 311 10.84 -5.13 -10.54
N PHE A 312 11.97 -4.58 -10.11
CA PHE A 312 12.00 -3.26 -9.46
C PHE A 312 11.94 -2.11 -10.47
N ASN A 313 11.44 -0.96 -10.03
CA ASN A 313 11.27 0.22 -10.89
C ASN A 313 12.06 1.44 -10.38
N GLU A 314 11.89 2.58 -11.05
CA GLU A 314 12.56 3.84 -10.73
C GLU A 314 12.25 4.34 -9.31
N VAL A 315 11.05 4.04 -8.79
CA VAL A 315 10.64 4.40 -7.43
C VAL A 315 11.40 3.58 -6.40
N SER A 316 11.47 2.25 -6.59
CA SER A 316 12.19 1.35 -5.68
C SER A 316 13.66 1.75 -5.57
N LEU A 317 14.31 1.93 -6.72
CA LEU A 317 15.73 2.25 -6.77
C LEU A 317 16.02 3.66 -6.22
N SER A 318 15.16 4.64 -6.51
CA SER A 318 15.28 5.98 -5.93
C SER A 318 15.15 5.99 -4.40
N ALA A 319 14.19 5.24 -3.86
CA ALA A 319 13.98 5.14 -2.41
C ALA A 319 15.24 4.57 -1.71
N THR A 320 15.80 3.49 -2.25
CA THR A 320 17.04 2.88 -1.74
C THR A 320 18.23 3.83 -1.84
N LEU A 321 18.41 4.51 -2.98
CA LEU A 321 19.47 5.51 -3.16
C LEU A 321 19.36 6.65 -2.14
N LYS A 322 18.15 7.16 -1.89
CA LYS A 322 17.90 8.20 -0.87
C LYS A 322 18.20 7.72 0.54
N ALA A 323 17.82 6.49 0.89
CA ALA A 323 18.12 5.90 2.19
C ALA A 323 19.64 5.82 2.44
N MET A 324 20.39 5.30 1.46
CA MET A 324 21.85 5.22 1.54
C MET A 324 22.49 6.61 1.61
N SER A 325 21.94 7.61 0.92
CA SER A 325 22.43 8.98 0.94
C SER A 325 22.37 9.63 2.34
N GLY A 326 21.55 9.11 3.26
CA GLY A 326 21.40 9.63 4.62
C GLY A 326 22.25 8.93 5.70
N SER A 327 22.92 7.82 5.39
CA SER A 327 23.51 6.93 6.40
C SER A 327 25.03 6.86 6.37
N SER A 328 25.62 6.38 7.47
CA SER A 328 27.04 6.00 7.56
C SER A 328 27.41 4.83 6.63
N PHE A 329 26.40 4.15 6.06
CA PHE A 329 26.53 3.06 5.09
C PHE A 329 26.90 3.53 3.67
N ALA A 330 26.83 4.85 3.41
CA ALA A 330 27.24 5.44 2.14
C ALA A 330 28.76 5.26 1.95
N SER A 331 29.16 4.13 1.37
CA SER A 331 30.52 3.92 0.87
C SER A 331 30.55 4.13 -0.63
N LEU A 332 31.70 4.58 -1.14
CA LEU A 332 31.96 4.66 -2.59
C LEU A 332 31.70 3.33 -3.30
N SER A 333 31.98 2.20 -2.64
CA SER A 333 31.70 0.86 -3.19
C SER A 333 30.21 0.56 -3.28
N SER A 334 29.43 0.82 -2.22
CA SER A 334 27.97 0.60 -2.24
C SER A 334 27.28 1.51 -3.27
N CYS A 335 27.72 2.77 -3.36
CA CYS A 335 27.25 3.72 -4.37
C CYS A 335 27.54 3.22 -5.79
N GLY A 336 28.76 2.74 -6.06
CA GLY A 336 29.13 2.19 -7.36
C GLY A 336 28.32 0.96 -7.77
N LEU A 337 27.99 0.08 -6.82
CA LEU A 337 27.12 -1.08 -7.07
C LEU A 337 25.71 -0.66 -7.47
N MET A 338 25.15 0.33 -6.77
CA MET A 338 23.79 0.81 -7.00
C MET A 338 23.67 1.63 -8.29
N HIS A 339 24.70 2.40 -8.62
CA HIS A 339 24.81 3.05 -9.93
C HIS A 339 24.93 2.01 -11.05
N SER A 340 25.76 0.98 -10.87
CA SER A 340 25.87 -0.13 -11.83
C SER A 340 24.53 -0.89 -11.99
N CYS A 341 23.76 -1.01 -10.92
CA CYS A 341 22.41 -1.58 -10.94
C CYS A 341 21.46 -0.70 -11.78
N ALA A 342 21.49 0.62 -11.60
CA ALA A 342 20.73 1.56 -12.41
C ALA A 342 21.03 1.43 -13.91
N ILE A 343 22.30 1.32 -14.27
CA ILE A 343 22.76 1.16 -15.67
C ILE A 343 22.26 -0.19 -16.23
N LYS A 344 22.49 -1.29 -15.51
CA LYS A 344 22.12 -2.64 -15.97
C LYS A 344 20.62 -2.82 -16.14
N SER A 345 19.81 -2.14 -15.33
CA SER A 345 18.35 -2.17 -15.41
C SER A 345 17.77 -1.14 -16.39
N GLY A 346 18.61 -0.32 -17.04
CA GLY A 346 18.14 0.73 -17.95
C GLY A 346 17.43 1.89 -17.26
N LEU A 347 17.56 2.01 -15.94
CA LEU A 347 16.87 3.02 -15.12
C LEU A 347 17.70 4.29 -14.88
N GLU A 348 18.97 4.33 -15.29
CA GLU A 348 19.89 5.45 -15.07
C GLU A 348 19.37 6.79 -15.63
N SER A 349 18.70 6.77 -16.78
CA SER A 349 18.17 7.95 -17.47
C SER A 349 16.84 8.46 -16.88
N HIS A 350 16.21 7.71 -15.97
CA HIS A 350 15.00 8.16 -15.31
C HIS A 350 15.33 9.27 -14.30
N ILE A 351 14.72 10.44 -14.50
CA ILE A 351 14.94 11.66 -13.70
C ILE A 351 14.98 11.40 -12.19
N VAL A 352 14.06 10.58 -11.67
CA VAL A 352 13.96 10.29 -10.23
C VAL A 352 15.20 9.53 -9.71
N VAL A 353 15.72 8.59 -10.50
CA VAL A 353 16.94 7.82 -10.20
C VAL A 353 18.16 8.70 -10.35
N SER A 354 18.29 9.43 -11.46
CA SER A 354 19.42 10.33 -11.71
C SER A 354 19.53 11.40 -10.62
N ASN A 355 18.41 12.00 -10.19
CA ASN A 355 18.40 12.97 -9.08
C ASN A 355 18.86 12.34 -7.75
N SER A 356 18.48 11.09 -7.50
CA SER A 356 18.90 10.36 -6.30
C SER A 356 20.39 10.00 -6.34
N LEU A 357 20.92 9.65 -7.52
CA LEU A 357 22.35 9.44 -7.72
C LEU A 357 23.15 10.74 -7.58
N ILE A 358 22.66 11.86 -8.13
CA ILE A 358 23.25 13.19 -7.97
C ILE A 358 23.36 13.53 -6.49
N ASP A 359 22.28 13.38 -5.71
CA ASP A 359 22.30 13.63 -4.25
C ASP A 359 23.30 12.72 -3.52
N LEU A 360 23.30 11.42 -3.83
CA LEU A 360 24.19 10.44 -3.22
C LEU A 360 25.67 10.76 -3.49
N TYR A 361 26.06 10.95 -4.76
CA TYR A 361 27.44 11.29 -5.11
C TYR A 361 27.86 12.64 -4.54
N SER A 362 26.96 13.62 -4.54
CA SER A 362 27.23 14.95 -3.98
C SER A 362 27.53 14.89 -2.49
N LYS A 363 26.78 14.10 -1.71
CA LYS A 363 27.04 13.92 -0.28
C LYS A 363 28.34 13.18 0.01
N LEU A 364 28.77 12.31 -0.90
CA LEU A 364 30.07 11.63 -0.85
C LEU A 364 31.24 12.50 -1.34
N GLY A 365 30.99 13.76 -1.70
CA GLY A 365 32.00 14.68 -2.23
C GLY A 365 32.46 14.39 -3.67
N GLN A 366 31.79 13.45 -4.36
CA GLN A 366 32.11 13.07 -5.74
C GLN A 366 31.37 13.98 -6.74
N VAL A 367 31.69 15.27 -6.70
CA VAL A 367 30.99 16.30 -7.49
C VAL A 367 31.10 16.03 -8.99
N GLU A 368 32.24 15.57 -9.49
CA GLU A 368 32.42 15.24 -10.93
C GLU A 368 31.47 14.13 -11.41
N ASN A 369 31.23 13.10 -10.59
CA ASN A 369 30.27 12.04 -10.94
C ASN A 369 28.84 12.58 -10.95
N SER A 370 28.48 13.43 -9.98
CA SER A 370 27.16 14.08 -9.95
C SER A 370 26.93 14.96 -11.18
N ARG A 371 27.98 15.67 -11.62
CA ARG A 371 27.97 16.50 -12.82
C ARG A 371 27.80 15.65 -14.08
N HIS A 372 28.55 14.55 -14.21
CA HIS A 372 28.46 13.66 -15.37
C HIS A 372 27.05 13.09 -15.55
N ILE A 373 26.41 12.68 -14.45
CA ILE A 373 25.03 12.18 -14.47
C ILE A 373 24.06 13.28 -14.93
N PHE A 374 24.23 14.50 -14.42
CA PHE A 374 23.39 15.64 -14.84
C PHE A 374 23.57 15.99 -16.32
N GLU A 375 24.80 16.00 -16.84
CA GLU A 375 25.11 16.32 -18.24
C GLU A 375 24.57 15.27 -19.23
N ASN A 376 24.35 14.03 -18.78
CA ASN A 376 23.78 12.96 -19.60
C ASN A 376 22.23 12.99 -19.67
N LEU A 377 21.55 13.90 -18.95
CA LEU A 377 20.08 14.03 -18.99
C LEU A 377 19.61 14.72 -20.28
N LEU A 378 18.68 14.10 -21.01
CA LEU A 378 18.14 14.63 -22.26
C LEU A 378 17.28 15.89 -22.06
N SER A 379 16.52 15.95 -20.96
CA SER A 379 15.62 17.07 -20.65
C SER A 379 15.53 17.27 -19.12
N PRO A 380 16.54 17.92 -18.50
CA PRO A 380 16.54 18.18 -17.07
C PRO A 380 15.47 19.20 -16.70
N ASN A 381 14.64 18.86 -15.71
CA ASN A 381 13.60 19.75 -15.18
C ASN A 381 14.11 20.56 -13.97
N VAL A 382 13.23 21.37 -13.36
CA VAL A 382 13.53 22.19 -12.17
C VAL A 382 14.15 21.37 -11.02
N VAL A 383 13.67 20.14 -10.81
CA VAL A 383 14.16 19.26 -9.75
C VAL A 383 15.60 18.82 -10.03
N CYS A 384 15.93 18.47 -11.27
CA CYS A 384 17.30 18.10 -11.67
C CYS A 384 18.30 19.23 -11.42
N PHE A 385 17.96 20.45 -11.87
CA PHE A 385 18.79 21.64 -11.63
C PHE A 385 18.95 21.91 -10.14
N THR A 386 17.87 21.84 -9.37
CA THR A 386 17.91 22.05 -7.92
C THR A 386 18.77 20.99 -7.21
N SER A 387 18.69 19.73 -7.61
CA SER A 387 19.51 18.63 -7.06
C SER A 387 21.00 18.86 -7.31
N ILE A 388 21.40 19.21 -8.54
CA ILE A 388 22.82 19.45 -8.84
C ILE A 388 23.31 20.74 -8.17
N ILE A 389 22.54 21.83 -8.17
CA ILE A 389 22.88 23.08 -7.47
C ILE A 389 23.09 22.81 -5.97
N ASN A 390 22.19 22.04 -5.34
CA ASN A 390 22.35 21.64 -3.94
C ASN A 390 23.65 20.85 -3.72
N GLY A 391 23.98 19.95 -4.65
CA GLY A 391 25.22 19.17 -4.62
C GLY A 391 26.47 20.05 -4.65
N TYR A 392 26.52 21.02 -5.55
CA TYR A 392 27.61 22.00 -5.65
C TYR A 392 27.67 22.91 -4.40
N ALA A 393 26.52 23.39 -3.91
CA ALA A 393 26.43 24.26 -2.74
C ALA A 393 26.98 23.61 -1.48
N ARG A 394 26.66 22.33 -1.24
CA ARG A 394 27.15 21.56 -0.08
C ARG A 394 28.64 21.30 -0.12
N ASN A 395 29.23 21.25 -1.32
CA ASN A 395 30.66 21.04 -1.52
C ASN A 395 31.46 22.34 -1.70
N GLY A 396 30.84 23.51 -1.49
CA GLY A 396 31.53 24.81 -1.49
C GLY A 396 31.80 25.40 -2.88
N PHE A 397 31.09 24.94 -3.91
CA PHE A 397 31.21 25.41 -5.30
C PHE A 397 30.12 26.43 -5.64
N GLY A 398 30.11 27.57 -4.94
CA GLY A 398 29.08 28.60 -5.06
C GLY A 398 29.03 29.32 -6.42
N LYS A 399 30.15 29.46 -7.12
CA LYS A 399 30.19 30.09 -8.46
C LYS A 399 29.46 29.24 -9.49
N GLU A 400 29.66 27.93 -9.41
CA GLU A 400 29.02 26.94 -10.25
C GLU A 400 27.51 26.87 -9.96
N CYS A 401 27.09 27.06 -8.71
CA CYS A 401 25.67 27.20 -8.35
C CYS A 401 25.02 28.38 -9.11
N LEU A 402 25.69 29.53 -9.16
CA LEU A 402 25.21 30.71 -9.89
C LEU A 402 25.16 30.48 -11.40
N ASN A 403 26.18 29.82 -11.96
CA ASN A 403 26.20 29.47 -13.38
C ASN A 403 25.04 28.53 -13.75
N LEU A 404 24.77 27.53 -12.90
CA LEU A 404 23.66 26.59 -13.09
C LEU A 404 22.29 27.26 -12.95
N LEU A 405 22.12 28.21 -12.03
CA LEU A 405 20.92 29.04 -11.95
C LEU A 405 20.71 29.85 -13.23
N GLY A 406 21.78 30.47 -13.76
CA GLY A 406 21.73 31.19 -15.03
C GLY A 406 21.34 30.28 -16.20
N LEU A 407 21.93 29.09 -16.29
CA LEU A 407 21.61 28.09 -17.33
C LEU A 407 20.15 27.62 -17.23
N MET A 408 19.65 27.39 -16.02
CA MET A 408 18.26 27.01 -15.78
C MET A 408 17.29 28.06 -16.33
N ILE A 409 17.54 29.34 -16.05
CA ILE A 409 16.73 30.45 -16.52
C ILE A 409 16.82 30.59 -18.06
N GLN A 410 18.02 30.43 -18.63
CA GLN A 410 18.23 30.46 -20.09
C GLN A 410 17.46 29.34 -20.80
N ASN A 411 17.31 28.18 -20.17
CA ASN A 411 16.51 27.06 -20.68
C ASN A 411 14.99 27.27 -20.52
N GLY A 412 14.54 28.45 -20.06
CA GLY A 412 13.13 28.76 -19.87
C GLY A 412 12.50 28.12 -18.64
N LEU A 413 13.28 27.48 -17.78
CA LEU A 413 12.80 26.90 -16.52
C LEU A 413 12.74 27.99 -15.45
N LYS A 414 11.66 27.99 -14.66
CA LYS A 414 11.49 28.94 -13.56
C LYS A 414 12.08 28.36 -12.28
N PRO A 415 13.10 28.98 -11.68
CA PRO A 415 13.62 28.59 -10.36
C PRO A 415 12.51 28.66 -9.32
N ASP A 416 12.51 27.73 -8.37
CA ASP A 416 11.59 27.76 -7.23
C ASP A 416 12.31 28.24 -5.95
N LYS A 417 11.56 28.35 -4.86
CA LYS A 417 12.10 28.77 -3.56
C LYS A 417 13.25 27.86 -3.08
N VAL A 418 13.17 26.55 -3.35
CA VAL A 418 14.21 25.59 -2.96
C VAL A 418 15.48 25.81 -3.78
N THR A 419 15.35 26.07 -5.08
CA THR A 419 16.47 26.45 -5.95
C THR A 419 17.21 27.67 -5.40
N PHE A 420 16.49 28.74 -5.06
CA PHE A 420 17.09 29.95 -4.49
C PHE A 420 17.79 29.68 -3.16
N LEU A 421 17.19 28.89 -2.26
CA LEU A 421 17.83 28.49 -1.01
C LEU A 421 19.15 27.75 -1.25
N CYS A 422 19.19 26.81 -2.19
CA CYS A 422 20.41 26.06 -2.51
C CYS A 422 21.52 26.96 -3.07
N VAL A 423 21.18 27.93 -3.94
CA VAL A 423 22.15 28.90 -4.46
C VAL A 423 22.69 29.80 -3.34
N LEU A 424 21.81 30.32 -2.48
CA LEU A 424 22.22 31.14 -1.32
C LEU A 424 23.13 30.36 -0.36
N MET A 425 22.84 29.07 -0.13
CA MET A 425 23.70 28.18 0.65
C MET A 425 25.08 28.03 0.00
N GLY A 426 25.14 27.91 -1.33
CA GLY A 426 26.39 27.91 -2.09
C GLY A 426 27.16 29.22 -1.92
N CYS A 427 26.49 30.37 -2.02
CA CYS A 427 27.09 31.67 -1.76
C CYS A 427 27.63 31.78 -0.33
N ASN A 428 26.87 31.31 0.67
CA ASN A 428 27.29 31.28 2.07
C ASN A 428 28.57 30.44 2.27
N HIS A 429 28.59 29.20 1.77
CA HIS A 429 29.74 28.31 1.92
C HIS A 429 30.99 28.79 1.16
N SER A 430 30.81 29.54 0.06
CA SER A 430 31.92 30.09 -0.73
C SER A 430 32.27 31.55 -0.38
N GLY A 431 31.56 32.19 0.54
CA GLY A 431 31.76 33.60 0.91
C GLY A 431 31.43 34.61 -0.19
N LEU A 432 30.52 34.29 -1.11
CA LEU A 432 30.10 35.14 -2.23
C LEU A 432 29.00 36.11 -1.77
N VAL A 433 29.39 37.14 -1.01
CA VAL A 433 28.45 38.06 -0.35
C VAL A 433 27.63 38.87 -1.37
N GLU A 434 28.29 39.48 -2.35
CA GLU A 434 27.62 40.36 -3.31
C GLU A 434 26.66 39.60 -4.23
N GLU A 435 27.06 38.41 -4.68
CA GLU A 435 26.22 37.53 -5.46
C GLU A 435 25.04 37.01 -4.62
N GLY A 436 25.26 36.68 -3.35
CA GLY A 436 24.21 36.29 -2.41
C GLY A 436 23.14 37.39 -2.24
N ARG A 437 23.54 38.66 -2.13
CA ARG A 437 22.62 39.81 -2.10
C ARG A 437 21.78 39.89 -3.37
N GLN A 438 22.41 39.78 -4.53
CA GLN A 438 21.74 39.86 -5.83
C GLN A 438 20.71 38.74 -5.99
N VAL A 439 21.09 37.50 -5.62
CA VAL A 439 20.17 36.35 -5.64
C VAL A 439 18.99 36.58 -4.71
N PHE A 440 19.23 37.01 -3.46
CA PHE A 440 18.18 37.26 -2.48
C PHE A 440 17.18 38.34 -2.94
N GLU A 441 17.67 39.43 -3.54
CA GLU A 441 16.81 40.51 -4.05
C GLU A 441 16.06 40.10 -5.31
N SER A 442 16.71 39.37 -6.23
CA SER A 442 16.08 38.88 -7.47
C SER A 442 14.92 37.92 -7.20
N MET A 443 15.00 37.12 -6.14
CA MET A 443 13.93 36.21 -5.71
C MET A 443 12.61 36.96 -5.51
N LYS A 444 12.68 38.16 -4.92
CA LYS A 444 11.52 39.02 -4.68
C LYS A 444 11.12 39.81 -5.91
N THR A 445 12.07 40.54 -6.50
CA THR A 445 11.79 41.54 -7.54
C THR A 445 11.50 40.96 -8.91
N LEU A 446 12.20 39.89 -9.30
CA LEU A 446 12.12 39.29 -10.63
C LEU A 446 11.22 38.05 -10.67
N HIS A 447 11.20 37.28 -9.58
CA HIS A 447 10.51 36.00 -9.52
C HIS A 447 9.25 35.99 -8.64
N GLY A 448 9.00 37.07 -7.89
CA GLY A 448 7.78 37.23 -7.08
C GLY A 448 7.67 36.30 -5.89
N PHE A 449 8.79 35.74 -5.40
CA PHE A 449 8.79 34.90 -4.21
C PHE A 449 9.18 35.71 -2.97
N GLU A 450 8.33 35.67 -1.94
CA GLU A 450 8.69 36.20 -0.63
C GLU A 450 9.68 35.24 0.08
N PRO A 451 10.82 35.74 0.61
CA PRO A 451 11.79 34.92 1.30
C PRO A 451 11.24 34.26 2.58
N GLU A 452 11.47 32.96 2.72
CA GLU A 452 11.10 32.19 3.92
C GLU A 452 12.21 32.20 4.99
N GLN A 453 11.89 31.72 6.21
CA GLN A 453 12.81 31.62 7.36
C GLN A 453 14.21 31.09 7.00
N ARG A 454 14.29 30.05 6.17
CA ARG A 454 15.57 29.44 5.77
C ARG A 454 16.43 30.35 4.89
N HIS A 455 15.82 31.18 4.04
CA HIS A 455 16.53 32.14 3.21
C HIS A 455 17.16 33.24 4.07
N TYR A 456 16.40 33.78 5.03
CA TYR A 456 16.91 34.76 6.01
C TYR A 456 18.06 34.18 6.84
N SER A 457 17.88 32.96 7.37
CA SER A 457 18.93 32.28 8.14
C SER A 457 20.24 32.15 7.33
N CYS A 458 20.14 31.79 6.05
CA CYS A 458 21.30 31.68 5.18
C CYS A 458 21.98 33.03 4.91
N MET A 459 21.20 34.10 4.68
CA MET A 459 21.73 35.46 4.49
C MET A 459 22.38 36.02 5.75
N VAL A 460 21.78 35.79 6.93
CA VAL A 460 22.33 36.23 8.21
C VAL A 460 23.66 35.53 8.50
N ASP A 461 23.78 34.23 8.22
CA ASP A 461 25.04 33.50 8.37
C ASP A 461 26.11 34.02 7.37
N LEU A 462 25.73 34.22 6.09
CA LEU A 462 26.63 34.76 5.06
C LEU A 462 27.17 36.16 5.43
N LEU A 463 26.28 37.10 5.76
CA LEU A 463 26.64 38.46 6.18
C LEU A 463 27.44 38.46 7.48
N GLY A 464 27.00 37.65 8.45
CA GLY A 464 27.64 37.52 9.75
C GLY A 464 29.08 37.04 9.63
N ARG A 465 29.35 35.99 8.84
CA ARG A 465 30.71 35.46 8.60
C ARG A 465 31.61 36.43 7.83
N ALA A 466 31.02 37.30 7.01
CA ALA A 466 31.72 38.32 6.25
C ALA A 466 31.90 39.64 7.03
N ALA A 467 31.63 39.65 8.33
CA ALA A 467 31.71 40.82 9.22
C ALA A 467 30.69 41.95 8.95
N PHE A 468 29.67 41.74 8.11
CA PHE A 468 28.56 42.68 7.88
C PHE A 468 27.47 42.52 8.94
N VAL A 469 27.85 42.54 10.21
CA VAL A 469 26.97 42.19 11.34
C VAL A 469 25.87 43.23 11.61
N ASP A 470 26.12 44.52 11.35
CA ASP A 470 25.09 45.57 11.46
C ASP A 470 23.98 45.37 10.43
N GLU A 471 24.33 44.95 9.23
CA GLU A 471 23.36 44.66 8.19
C GLU A 471 22.59 43.36 8.47
N ALA A 472 23.27 42.32 8.94
CA ALA A 472 22.62 41.08 9.36
C ALA A 472 21.60 41.33 10.49
N GLU A 473 21.91 42.22 11.43
CA GLU A 473 20.97 42.68 12.46
C GLU A 473 19.74 43.37 11.85
N GLU A 474 19.96 44.27 10.88
CA GLU A 474 18.90 45.04 10.24
C GLU A 474 17.97 44.15 9.40
N LEU A 475 18.54 43.18 8.69
CA LEU A 475 17.82 42.17 7.92
C LEU A 475 16.90 41.33 8.84
N LEU A 476 17.39 40.94 10.02
CA LEU A 476 16.60 40.19 11.00
C LEU A 476 15.41 41.00 11.53
N LYS A 477 15.61 42.28 11.85
CA LYS A 477 14.56 43.16 12.36
C LYS A 477 13.40 43.34 11.37
N HIS A 478 13.71 43.40 10.08
CA HIS A 478 12.73 43.59 9.01
C HIS A 478 12.16 42.28 8.44
N SER A 479 12.61 41.13 8.96
CA SER A 479 12.15 39.83 8.51
C SER A 479 10.84 39.40 9.19
N PRO A 480 10.05 38.49 8.56
CA PRO A 480 8.91 37.82 9.21
C PRO A 480 9.30 36.98 10.43
N VAL A 481 10.60 36.76 10.62
CA VAL A 481 11.22 35.85 11.60
C VAL A 481 12.04 36.61 12.63
N LYS A 482 11.68 37.88 12.88
CA LYS A 482 12.33 38.79 13.85
C LYS A 482 12.40 38.27 15.30
N ASP A 483 11.62 37.25 15.62
CA ASP A 483 11.57 36.61 16.94
C ASP A 483 12.25 35.22 16.95
N ASP A 484 12.97 34.85 15.88
CA ASP A 484 13.66 33.55 15.77
C ASP A 484 14.95 33.52 16.60
N PHE A 485 14.91 32.73 17.68
CA PHE A 485 16.02 32.53 18.60
C PHE A 485 17.32 32.04 17.93
N ILE A 486 17.22 31.10 16.99
CA ILE A 486 18.38 30.43 16.38
C ILE A 486 19.16 31.42 15.53
N MET A 487 18.48 32.29 14.78
CA MET A 487 19.14 33.29 13.95
C MET A 487 19.84 34.38 14.77
N TRP A 488 19.21 34.86 15.83
CA TRP A 488 19.85 35.80 16.76
C TRP A 488 21.08 35.17 17.44
N SER A 489 21.01 33.89 17.82
CA SER A 489 22.15 33.13 18.34
C SER A 489 23.28 33.00 17.30
N SER A 490 22.95 32.73 16.03
CA SER A 490 23.92 32.70 14.93
C SER A 490 24.62 34.05 14.75
N LEU A 491 23.86 35.15 14.75
CA LEU A 491 24.41 36.50 14.65
C LEU A 491 25.32 36.85 15.85
N LEU A 492 24.96 36.43 17.07
CA LEU A 492 25.81 36.64 18.24
C LEU A 492 27.16 35.92 18.10
N ARG A 493 27.16 34.71 17.53
CA ARG A 493 28.39 33.97 17.21
C ARG A 493 29.26 34.74 16.22
N SER A 494 28.68 35.35 15.19
CA SER A 494 29.42 36.21 14.26
C SER A 494 29.97 37.47 14.94
N CYS A 495 29.18 38.11 15.82
CA CYS A 495 29.64 39.27 16.60
C CYS A 495 30.83 38.91 17.50
N ARG A 496 30.81 37.72 18.11
CA ARG A 496 31.93 37.16 18.88
C ARG A 496 33.18 36.98 18.02
N MET A 497 33.04 36.30 16.87
CA MET A 497 34.15 36.06 15.94
C MET A 497 34.82 37.35 15.48
N HIS A 498 34.04 38.39 15.21
CA HIS A 498 34.53 39.68 14.72
C HIS A 498 34.76 40.72 15.83
N LYS A 499 34.58 40.36 17.11
CA LYS A 499 34.67 41.25 18.28
C LYS A 499 33.84 42.54 18.15
N ASN A 500 32.66 42.46 17.52
CA ASN A 500 31.76 43.61 17.40
C ASN A 500 30.93 43.75 18.69
N GLU A 501 31.37 44.64 19.57
CA GLU A 501 30.73 44.90 20.86
C GLU A 501 29.34 45.53 20.72
N ALA A 502 29.18 46.48 19.80
CA ALA A 502 27.98 47.30 19.69
C ALA A 502 26.75 46.49 19.25
N VAL A 503 26.88 45.68 18.19
CA VAL A 503 25.81 44.78 17.73
C VAL A 503 25.63 43.64 18.73
N GLY A 504 26.73 43.03 19.21
CA GLY A 504 26.65 41.89 20.11
C GLY A 504 25.91 42.18 21.42
N GLN A 505 26.06 43.38 22.01
CA GLN A 505 25.27 43.79 23.18
C GLN A 505 23.76 43.89 22.89
N ARG A 506 23.38 44.43 21.71
CA ARG A 506 21.97 44.50 21.29
C ARG A 506 21.38 43.11 21.07
N VAL A 507 22.14 42.21 20.45
CA VAL A 507 21.76 40.82 20.22
C VAL A 507 21.60 40.06 21.53
N VAL A 508 22.53 40.21 22.48
CA VAL A 508 22.42 39.60 23.83
C VAL A 508 21.14 40.04 24.52
N LYS A 509 20.86 41.35 24.53
CA LYS A 509 19.62 41.87 25.10
C LYS A 509 18.39 41.25 24.44
N ARG A 510 18.39 41.19 23.10
CA ARG A 510 17.29 40.61 22.33
C ARG A 510 17.06 39.13 22.61
N LEU A 511 18.12 38.32 22.72
CA LEU A 511 18.03 36.89 23.05
C LEU A 511 17.40 36.68 24.43
N ILE A 512 17.81 37.48 25.43
CA ILE A 512 17.24 37.43 26.77
C ILE A 512 15.77 37.88 26.79
N ASP A 513 15.40 38.86 25.98
CA ASP A 513 14.02 39.32 25.86
C ASP A 513 13.11 38.29 25.15
N LEU A 514 13.66 37.51 24.21
CA LEU A 514 12.91 36.49 23.45
C LEU A 514 12.59 35.24 24.28
N ASP A 515 13.57 34.77 25.06
CA ASP A 515 13.35 33.69 26.02
C ASP A 515 14.04 34.01 27.35
N PRO A 516 13.33 34.67 28.27
CA PRO A 516 13.86 34.99 29.59
C PRO A 516 14.19 33.75 30.43
N GLY A 517 13.69 32.56 30.09
CA GLY A 517 13.89 31.31 30.84
C GLY A 517 15.00 30.41 30.30
N ASP A 518 15.42 30.60 29.06
CA ASP A 518 16.40 29.72 28.41
C ASP A 518 17.82 29.88 28.99
N LEU A 519 18.44 28.72 29.27
CA LEU A 519 19.79 28.61 29.81
C LEU A 519 20.84 28.88 28.73
N SER A 520 20.58 28.49 27.48
CA SER A 520 21.50 28.67 26.35
C SER A 520 21.79 30.16 26.11
N SER A 521 20.76 31.00 26.19
CA SER A 521 20.82 32.46 26.12
C SER A 521 21.82 33.08 27.10
N CYS A 522 21.75 32.72 28.38
CA CYS A 522 22.67 33.25 29.40
C CYS A 522 24.10 32.73 29.23
N ILE A 523 24.27 31.48 28.77
CA ILE A 523 25.59 30.92 28.48
C ILE A 523 26.23 31.66 27.30
N GLN A 524 25.47 31.91 26.22
CA GLN A 524 25.94 32.66 25.07
C GLN A 524 26.29 34.11 25.43
N ALA A 525 25.44 34.78 26.21
CA ALA A 525 25.68 36.12 26.72
C ALA A 525 26.96 36.19 27.57
N SER A 526 27.14 35.25 28.50
CA SER A 526 28.34 35.17 29.33
C SER A 526 29.61 34.95 28.50
N SER A 527 29.54 34.07 27.51
CA SER A 527 30.65 33.77 26.59
C SER A 527 31.04 35.00 25.77
N PHE A 528 30.05 35.73 25.24
CA PHE A 528 30.28 36.97 24.52
C PHE A 528 30.95 38.03 25.41
N HIS A 529 30.41 38.29 26.61
CA HIS A 529 30.97 39.26 27.54
C HIS A 529 32.40 38.90 28.01
N SER A 530 32.70 37.60 28.13
CA SER A 530 34.05 37.13 28.44
C SER A 530 35.04 37.43 27.33
N GLU A 531 34.63 37.30 26.06
CA GLU A 531 35.49 37.49 24.89
C GLU A 531 35.77 38.96 24.57
N ILE A 532 34.83 39.85 24.88
CA ILE A 532 35.03 41.31 24.77
C ILE A 532 35.72 41.89 26.02
N GLY A 533 36.06 41.07 27.02
CA GLY A 533 36.81 41.48 28.21
C GLY A 533 35.98 42.08 29.35
N ASP A 534 34.64 42.05 29.27
CA ASP A 534 33.75 42.49 30.36
C ASP A 534 33.53 41.35 31.37
N SER A 535 34.49 41.22 32.31
CA SER A 535 34.45 40.17 33.33
C SER A 535 33.25 40.30 34.29
N LYS A 536 32.71 41.51 34.46
CA LYS A 536 31.61 41.79 35.39
C LYS A 536 30.29 41.29 34.84
N LEU A 537 29.95 41.66 33.60
CA LEU A 537 28.75 41.14 32.93
C LEU A 537 28.87 39.65 32.64
N SER A 538 30.05 39.15 32.27
CA SER A 538 30.26 37.71 32.07
C SER A 538 29.95 36.92 33.34
N LYS A 539 30.42 37.37 34.50
CA LYS A 539 30.16 36.73 35.79
C LYS A 539 28.68 36.83 36.18
N HIS A 540 28.07 37.99 35.97
CA HIS A 540 26.63 38.20 36.23
C HIS A 540 25.75 37.20 35.46
N TYR A 541 25.99 37.00 34.16
CA TYR A 541 25.24 36.03 33.37
C TYR A 541 25.54 34.56 33.75
N LYS A 542 26.76 34.24 34.25
CA LYS A 542 27.05 32.89 34.82
C LYS A 542 26.26 32.64 36.10
N GLU A 543 26.19 33.64 36.97
CA GLU A 543 25.42 33.56 38.22
C GLU A 543 23.93 33.40 37.93
N ILE A 544 23.38 34.13 36.94
CA ILE A 544 22.00 33.96 36.47
C ILE A 544 21.79 32.55 35.89
N ALA A 545 22.70 32.06 35.04
CA ALA A 545 22.59 30.71 34.49
C ALA A 545 22.66 29.63 35.58
N MET A 546 23.56 29.77 36.57
CA MET A 546 23.66 28.86 37.70
C MET A 546 22.41 28.90 38.57
N ALA A 547 21.91 30.09 38.89
CA ALA A 547 20.66 30.25 39.65
C ALA A 547 19.48 29.61 38.92
N ARG A 548 19.37 29.78 37.59
CA ARG A 548 18.33 29.16 36.78
C ARG A 548 18.47 27.65 36.66
N LYS A 549 19.71 27.14 36.56
CA LYS A 549 19.97 25.71 36.57
C LYS A 549 19.51 25.10 37.90
N VAL A 550 19.84 25.74 39.02
CA VAL A 550 19.40 25.32 40.36
C VAL A 550 17.88 25.44 40.51
N ILE A 551 17.25 26.51 40.01
CA ILE A 551 15.79 26.65 40.00
C ILE A 551 15.15 25.53 39.16
N ARG A 552 15.69 25.18 37.99
CA ARG A 552 15.19 24.10 37.15
C ARG A 552 15.42 22.72 37.75
N GLU A 553 16.53 22.52 38.47
CA GLU A 553 16.79 21.30 39.25
C GLU A 553 15.86 21.21 40.48
N ILE A 554 15.53 22.34 41.09
CA ILE A 554 14.53 22.44 42.16
C ILE A 554 13.12 22.25 41.61
N GLU A 555 12.78 22.77 40.43
CA GLU A 555 11.49 22.59 39.76
C GLU A 555 11.31 21.16 39.27
N ASN A 556 12.35 20.55 38.69
CA ASN A 556 12.34 19.13 38.34
C ASN A 556 12.29 18.26 39.60
N GLY A 557 13.05 18.62 40.64
CA GLY A 557 12.99 17.95 41.95
C GLY A 557 11.67 18.18 42.69
N LEU A 558 10.99 19.32 42.49
CA LEU A 558 9.63 19.58 42.97
C LEU A 558 8.61 18.87 42.08
N HIS A 559 8.86 18.68 40.79
CA HIS A 559 7.98 17.91 39.91
C HIS A 559 8.06 16.42 40.26
N ASP A 560 9.26 15.93 40.58
CA ASP A 560 9.52 14.60 41.14
C ASP A 560 8.93 14.47 42.56
N ALA A 561 9.05 15.50 43.41
CA ALA A 561 8.47 15.51 44.76
C ALA A 561 6.95 15.77 44.81
N LEU A 562 6.37 16.46 43.82
CA LEU A 562 4.91 16.64 43.64
C LEU A 562 4.28 15.40 42.99
N HIS A 563 5.07 14.57 42.32
CA HIS A 563 4.69 13.19 42.01
C HIS A 563 4.68 12.31 43.27
N ASP A 564 5.51 12.61 44.28
CA ASP A 564 5.58 11.85 45.54
C ASP A 564 4.61 12.36 46.64
N GLU A 565 4.12 13.61 46.59
CA GLU A 565 3.18 14.17 47.58
C GLU A 565 1.89 14.80 47.01
N ASN A 566 1.23 14.13 46.06
CA ASN A 566 -0.18 14.42 45.78
C ASN A 566 -1.07 13.18 45.99
N PRO A 567 -1.86 13.12 47.10
CA PRO A 567 -2.75 11.99 47.40
C PRO A 567 -3.88 11.79 46.38
N LEU A 568 -4.06 12.70 45.42
CA LEU A 568 -5.07 12.63 44.36
C LEU A 568 -4.55 12.06 43.02
N LEU A 569 -3.24 11.83 42.88
CA LEU A 569 -2.64 11.23 41.67
C LEU A 569 -2.29 9.74 41.85
N ARG A 570 -2.40 9.18 43.07
CA ARG A 570 -2.33 7.72 43.31
C ARG A 570 -3.60 6.94 42.94
N GLU A 571 -4.61 7.60 42.36
CA GLU A 571 -5.84 6.94 41.89
C GLU A 571 -5.88 6.72 40.36
N LEU A 572 -4.82 7.04 39.61
CA LEU A 572 -4.83 6.86 38.15
C LEU A 572 -3.68 6.03 37.54
N GLU A 573 -2.71 5.54 38.32
CA GLU A 573 -1.62 4.71 37.76
C GLU A 573 -1.25 3.44 38.56
N SER A 574 -2.10 2.93 39.45
CA SER A 574 -1.87 1.59 39.99
C SER A 574 -3.17 0.88 40.41
N PHE A 575 -3.72 0.09 39.48
CA PHE A 575 -4.44 -1.12 39.84
C PHE A 575 -4.20 -2.18 38.77
N ASP A 576 -3.11 -2.92 38.96
CA ASP A 576 -3.14 -4.36 38.67
C ASP A 576 -4.18 -4.98 39.61
N ILE A 577 -5.22 -5.63 39.06
CA ILE A 577 -5.89 -6.73 39.76
C ILE A 577 -6.18 -7.86 38.77
N TYR A 578 -5.74 -9.03 39.21
CA TYR A 578 -6.02 -10.38 38.73
C TYR A 578 -7.51 -10.70 38.53
N GLU A 579 -7.72 -11.73 37.72
CA GLU A 579 -8.93 -12.53 37.57
C GLU A 579 -9.65 -12.85 38.90
N GLY A 580 -10.98 -12.81 38.86
CA GLY A 580 -11.87 -13.34 39.89
C GLY A 580 -13.32 -13.02 39.57
N ASP A 581 -14.06 -14.07 39.24
CA ASP A 581 -15.51 -14.15 38.94
C ASP A 581 -16.39 -13.19 39.76
N ASP A 582 -17.34 -12.52 39.11
CA ASP A 582 -18.77 -12.58 39.48
C ASP A 582 -19.65 -11.83 38.46
N GLU A 583 -20.88 -12.33 38.36
CA GLU A 583 -21.84 -12.20 37.28
C GLU A 583 -22.56 -10.83 37.12
N MET A 584 -23.09 -10.63 35.91
CA MET A 584 -24.25 -9.79 35.51
C MET A 584 -24.09 -8.25 35.55
N GLU A 585 -24.55 -7.45 34.57
CA GLU A 585 -25.65 -7.60 33.61
C GLU A 585 -25.28 -7.05 32.22
N ALA A 586 -25.59 -7.81 31.17
CA ALA A 586 -25.49 -7.38 29.78
C ALA A 586 -26.72 -6.53 29.39
N PHE A 587 -26.52 -5.26 29.04
CA PHE A 587 -27.50 -4.49 28.29
C PHE A 587 -27.32 -4.72 26.78
N ALA A 588 -28.41 -5.21 26.19
CA ALA A 588 -28.61 -5.74 24.84
C ALA A 588 -27.94 -4.99 23.67
N MET A 589 -27.23 -5.77 22.83
CA MET A 589 -27.07 -5.47 21.41
C MET A 589 -28.35 -5.83 20.63
N PRO A 590 -28.74 -5.09 19.58
CA PRO A 590 -29.90 -5.44 18.77
C PRO A 590 -29.60 -6.72 17.97
N SER A 591 -30.35 -7.78 18.28
CA SER A 591 -30.43 -9.00 17.49
C SER A 591 -31.41 -8.82 16.34
N TRP A 592 -31.01 -9.28 15.15
CA TRP A 592 -31.94 -9.47 14.03
C TRP A 592 -32.44 -10.92 14.09
N ALA A 593 -33.73 -11.08 14.39
CA ALA A 593 -34.41 -12.36 14.31
C ALA A 593 -35.40 -12.32 13.14
N SER A 594 -35.16 -13.13 12.10
CA SER A 594 -36.19 -13.43 11.12
C SER A 594 -37.13 -14.48 11.70
N ARG A 595 -38.31 -14.07 12.16
CA ARG A 595 -39.43 -14.97 12.38
C ARG A 595 -40.19 -15.09 11.06
N ASN A 596 -40.04 -16.25 10.41
CA ASN A 596 -40.74 -16.72 9.20
C ASN A 596 -40.09 -16.42 7.83
N GLY A 597 -38.90 -16.98 7.59
CA GLY A 597 -38.36 -17.23 6.23
C GLY A 597 -37.71 -18.60 6.18
N GLY A 598 -38.11 -19.45 5.23
CA GLY A 598 -37.77 -20.88 5.19
C GLY A 598 -36.27 -21.19 5.12
N LYS A 599 -35.92 -22.39 5.60
CA LYS A 599 -34.62 -23.03 5.36
C LYS A 599 -34.30 -22.97 3.86
N VAL A 600 -33.17 -22.35 3.49
CA VAL A 600 -32.57 -22.60 2.19
C VAL A 600 -31.86 -23.96 2.29
N LEU A 601 -32.55 -25.01 1.88
CA LEU A 601 -31.92 -26.25 1.44
C LEU A 601 -31.25 -25.92 0.10
N VAL A 602 -29.92 -25.81 0.09
CA VAL A 602 -29.17 -25.83 -1.16
C VAL A 602 -28.93 -27.31 -1.49
N ASN A 603 -29.83 -27.89 -2.29
CA ASN A 603 -29.54 -29.15 -2.97
C ASN A 603 -28.87 -28.78 -4.30
N VAL A 604 -27.59 -29.10 -4.48
CA VAL A 604 -26.89 -28.92 -5.76
C VAL A 604 -26.50 -30.29 -6.29
N ASP A 605 -27.43 -30.90 -7.03
CA ASP A 605 -27.14 -32.06 -7.86
C ASP A 605 -26.46 -31.54 -9.15
N SER A 606 -25.14 -31.67 -9.20
CA SER A 606 -24.20 -31.45 -10.33
C SER A 606 -23.81 -30.02 -10.73
N PHE A 607 -22.49 -29.77 -10.73
CA PHE A 607 -21.85 -28.78 -11.61
C PHE A 607 -21.29 -29.52 -12.84
N GLY A 608 -21.92 -29.30 -13.99
CA GLY A 608 -21.32 -29.66 -15.28
C GLY A 608 -20.36 -28.57 -15.72
N ALA A 609 -19.09 -28.70 -15.37
CA ALA A 609 -18.02 -27.94 -16.01
C ALA A 609 -17.57 -28.68 -17.28
N ILE A 610 -17.79 -28.07 -18.45
CA ILE A 610 -17.06 -28.44 -19.68
C ILE A 610 -15.82 -27.54 -19.68
N GLY A 611 -14.67 -28.13 -19.38
CA GLY A 611 -13.41 -27.39 -19.18
C GLY A 611 -12.87 -26.73 -20.44
N ASP A 612 -12.35 -25.51 -20.26
CA ASP A 612 -11.56 -24.74 -21.23
C ASP A 612 -10.05 -24.71 -20.89
N ALA A 613 -9.64 -25.46 -19.86
CA ALA A 613 -8.25 -25.64 -19.41
C ALA A 613 -7.54 -24.37 -18.90
N ILE A 614 -8.29 -23.35 -18.44
CA ILE A 614 -7.75 -22.22 -17.67
C ILE A 614 -8.56 -22.13 -16.37
N SER A 615 -7.88 -22.07 -15.22
CA SER A 615 -8.43 -22.29 -13.88
C SER A 615 -9.79 -21.61 -13.60
N ASP A 616 -10.83 -22.42 -13.35
CA ASP A 616 -12.12 -21.96 -12.83
C ASP A 616 -12.03 -21.74 -11.30
N ASP A 617 -12.28 -20.51 -10.84
CA ASP A 617 -12.41 -20.19 -9.41
C ASP A 617 -13.83 -20.57 -8.94
N THR A 618 -13.94 -21.46 -7.95
CA THR A 618 -15.22 -21.85 -7.36
C THR A 618 -15.32 -21.35 -5.92
N GLN A 619 -16.23 -20.40 -5.69
CA GLN A 619 -16.49 -19.80 -4.37
C GLN A 619 -17.68 -20.47 -3.68
N ILE A 620 -17.51 -20.84 -2.41
CA ILE A 620 -18.56 -21.36 -1.53
C ILE A 620 -18.72 -20.39 -0.35
N ASP A 621 -19.79 -19.61 -0.30
CA ASP A 621 -20.04 -18.70 0.83
C ASP A 621 -20.78 -19.40 1.98
N GLY A 622 -20.21 -19.33 3.19
CA GLY A 622 -20.89 -19.70 4.45
C GLY A 622 -20.15 -20.71 5.33
N MET A 623 -20.69 -20.92 6.53
CA MET A 623 -20.16 -21.86 7.52
C MET A 623 -20.86 -23.21 7.46
N ILE A 624 -20.10 -24.27 7.25
CA ILE A 624 -20.60 -25.64 7.24
C ILE A 624 -20.46 -26.22 8.64
N VAL A 625 -21.64 -26.39 9.25
CA VAL A 625 -21.85 -26.92 10.59
C VAL A 625 -22.72 -28.15 10.47
N ALA A 626 -22.40 -29.22 11.20
CA ALA A 626 -23.26 -30.40 11.16
C ALA A 626 -24.64 -30.07 11.70
N PRO A 627 -25.70 -30.57 11.04
CA PRO A 627 -27.06 -30.35 11.49
C PRO A 627 -27.41 -31.15 12.76
N GLU A 628 -26.55 -32.06 13.22
CA GLU A 628 -26.79 -33.00 14.33
C GLU A 628 -25.60 -33.00 15.32
N GLU A 629 -25.90 -33.17 16.62
CA GLU A 629 -24.90 -33.26 17.70
C GLU A 629 -23.89 -34.40 17.48
N PRO A 630 -22.56 -34.15 17.58
CA PRO A 630 -21.50 -35.14 17.31
C PRO A 630 -21.63 -36.47 18.05
N LYS A 631 -22.20 -36.45 19.26
CA LYS A 631 -22.38 -37.63 20.12
C LYS A 631 -23.39 -38.65 19.56
N ASN A 632 -24.22 -38.25 18.61
CA ASN A 632 -25.27 -39.08 18.03
C ASN A 632 -24.91 -39.66 16.66
N TRP A 633 -23.68 -39.44 16.17
CA TRP A 633 -23.28 -39.89 14.84
C TRP A 633 -23.00 -41.39 14.79
N ASP A 634 -23.40 -42.00 13.67
CA ASP A 634 -23.07 -43.39 13.35
C ASP A 634 -21.63 -43.47 12.82
N PRO A 635 -20.71 -44.19 13.48
CA PRO A 635 -19.32 -44.28 13.04
C PRO A 635 -19.16 -45.00 11.68
N ASP A 636 -20.16 -45.76 11.22
CA ASP A 636 -20.07 -46.55 9.98
C ASP A 636 -20.65 -45.83 8.75
N LEU A 637 -21.25 -44.64 8.91
CA LEU A 637 -21.91 -43.90 7.83
C LEU A 637 -21.20 -42.56 7.54
N PRO A 638 -20.27 -42.49 6.56
CA PRO A 638 -19.62 -41.24 6.19
C PRO A 638 -20.60 -40.26 5.54
N ARG A 639 -20.56 -38.99 5.93
CA ARG A 639 -21.26 -37.89 5.23
C ARG A 639 -20.24 -36.97 4.57
N ILE A 640 -20.13 -37.03 3.25
CA ILE A 640 -19.38 -36.06 2.44
C ILE A 640 -20.32 -34.91 2.10
N TRP A 641 -19.96 -33.68 2.44
CA TRP A 641 -20.84 -32.53 2.20
C TRP A 641 -20.39 -31.73 0.98
N LEU A 642 -19.08 -31.69 0.72
CA LEU A 642 -18.51 -31.20 -0.52
C LEU A 642 -17.45 -32.18 -1.02
N GLY A 643 -17.64 -32.72 -2.22
CA GLY A 643 -16.73 -33.66 -2.86
C GLY A 643 -16.24 -33.11 -4.19
N PHE A 644 -14.92 -33.00 -4.34
CA PHE A 644 -14.25 -32.58 -5.55
C PHE A 644 -13.37 -33.71 -6.07
N SER A 645 -13.58 -34.12 -7.32
CA SER A 645 -12.83 -35.21 -7.94
C SER A 645 -12.41 -34.86 -9.36
N ASN A 646 -11.22 -35.32 -9.77
CA ASN A 646 -10.68 -35.10 -11.13
C ASN A 646 -10.52 -33.62 -11.51
N LEU A 647 -10.21 -32.76 -10.53
CA LEU A 647 -9.99 -31.33 -10.77
C LEU A 647 -8.52 -31.03 -11.07
N THR A 648 -8.29 -30.03 -11.92
CA THR A 648 -6.95 -29.48 -12.18
C THR A 648 -6.97 -27.95 -12.09
N GLY A 649 -6.09 -27.39 -11.24
CA GLY A 649 -5.88 -25.95 -11.16
C GLY A 649 -7.01 -25.14 -10.50
N VAL A 650 -7.81 -25.75 -9.62
CA VAL A 650 -8.97 -25.10 -8.98
C VAL A 650 -8.60 -24.47 -7.64
N ASN A 651 -9.12 -23.27 -7.39
CA ASN A 651 -9.09 -22.62 -6.09
C ASN A 651 -10.44 -22.81 -5.39
N LEU A 652 -10.42 -23.36 -4.19
CA LEU A 652 -11.60 -23.56 -3.35
C LEU A 652 -11.51 -22.66 -2.12
N GLN A 653 -12.48 -21.77 -1.98
CA GLN A 653 -12.63 -20.90 -0.83
C GLN A 653 -14.04 -21.05 -0.29
N GLY A 654 -14.17 -21.13 1.03
CA GLY A 654 -15.46 -21.31 1.70
C GLY A 654 -15.29 -21.80 3.11
N SER A 655 -16.20 -22.60 3.66
CA SER A 655 -16.01 -23.09 5.03
C SER A 655 -16.81 -24.37 5.23
N GLY A 656 -16.16 -25.56 5.13
CA GLY A 656 -16.77 -26.86 5.49
C GLY A 656 -16.14 -28.20 5.16
N ALA A 657 -16.92 -29.28 5.34
CA ALA A 657 -16.49 -30.68 5.23
C ALA A 657 -16.17 -31.06 3.78
N VAL A 658 -14.88 -31.17 3.46
CA VAL A 658 -14.37 -31.16 2.09
C VAL A 658 -13.53 -32.39 1.81
N THR A 659 -13.83 -33.05 0.69
CA THR A 659 -12.99 -34.11 0.12
C THR A 659 -12.42 -33.65 -1.22
N ILE A 660 -11.10 -33.69 -1.35
CA ILE A 660 -10.38 -33.55 -2.62
C ILE A 660 -9.84 -34.93 -2.98
N ASP A 661 -10.37 -35.54 -4.03
CA ASP A 661 -9.91 -36.84 -4.53
C ASP A 661 -9.38 -36.73 -5.96
N SER A 662 -8.37 -37.52 -6.32
CA SER A 662 -7.91 -37.69 -7.70
C SER A 662 -7.63 -36.37 -8.45
N SER A 663 -7.13 -35.35 -7.76
CA SER A 663 -7.04 -33.96 -8.25
C SER A 663 -5.60 -33.41 -8.22
N SER A 664 -5.32 -32.37 -9.00
CA SER A 664 -3.99 -31.74 -9.01
C SER A 664 -4.00 -30.21 -9.06
N GLY A 665 -3.02 -29.59 -8.41
CA GLY A 665 -2.85 -28.13 -8.42
C GLY A 665 -3.97 -27.39 -7.67
N ILE A 666 -4.51 -28.00 -6.62
CA ILE A 666 -5.64 -27.46 -5.85
C ILE A 666 -5.14 -26.53 -4.76
N ARG A 667 -5.77 -25.35 -4.62
CA ARG A 667 -5.51 -24.42 -3.50
C ARG A 667 -6.78 -24.22 -2.69
N VAL A 668 -6.67 -24.42 -1.39
CA VAL A 668 -7.77 -24.27 -0.44
C VAL A 668 -7.38 -23.28 0.64
N THR A 669 -8.15 -22.21 0.81
CA THR A 669 -7.81 -21.13 1.75
C THR A 669 -9.01 -20.67 2.56
N GLY A 670 -8.85 -20.52 3.88
CA GLY A 670 -9.84 -19.84 4.73
C GLY A 670 -11.03 -20.70 5.17
N LEU A 671 -10.95 -22.03 5.09
CA LEU A 671 -12.07 -22.89 5.48
C LEU A 671 -12.26 -22.99 6.99
N THR A 672 -13.46 -22.69 7.48
CA THR A 672 -13.90 -23.09 8.83
C THR A 672 -14.82 -24.31 8.75
N ILE A 673 -14.46 -25.40 9.42
CA ILE A 673 -15.22 -26.65 9.42
C ILE A 673 -15.56 -26.99 10.86
N GLN A 674 -16.85 -27.10 11.17
CA GLN A 674 -17.30 -27.46 12.51
C GLN A 674 -18.10 -28.73 12.53
N ASN A 675 -17.73 -29.61 13.45
CA ASN A 675 -18.48 -30.82 13.76
C ASN A 675 -18.71 -31.67 12.50
N SER A 676 -17.68 -32.02 11.73
CA SER A 676 -17.85 -32.98 10.62
C SER A 676 -17.81 -34.43 11.12
N GLN A 677 -18.66 -35.28 10.53
CA GLN A 677 -18.66 -36.72 10.80
C GLN A 677 -17.45 -37.40 10.17
N GLN A 678 -16.74 -38.23 10.96
CA GLN A 678 -15.51 -38.94 10.60
C GLN A 678 -14.28 -38.08 10.25
N MET A 679 -14.29 -37.31 9.17
CA MET A 679 -13.11 -36.53 8.73
C MET A 679 -13.54 -35.14 8.28
N HIS A 680 -12.91 -34.10 8.81
CA HIS A 680 -13.28 -32.73 8.45
C HIS A 680 -12.77 -32.37 7.06
N PHE A 681 -11.55 -32.77 6.72
CA PHE A 681 -10.93 -32.50 5.44
C PHE A 681 -10.18 -33.72 4.93
N VAL A 682 -10.57 -34.27 3.79
CA VAL A 682 -9.89 -35.40 3.14
C VAL A 682 -9.14 -34.95 1.90
N ILE A 683 -7.88 -35.37 1.78
CA ILE A 683 -7.06 -35.24 0.56
C ILE A 683 -6.62 -36.66 0.16
N SER A 684 -7.19 -37.19 -0.92
CA SER A 684 -6.94 -38.54 -1.39
C SER A 684 -6.51 -38.57 -2.86
N HIS A 685 -5.61 -39.50 -3.22
CA HIS A 685 -5.16 -39.73 -4.60
C HIS A 685 -4.74 -38.47 -5.38
N SER A 686 -4.25 -37.42 -4.71
CA SER A 686 -4.09 -36.09 -5.29
C SER A 686 -2.63 -35.64 -5.29
N ASP A 687 -2.28 -34.72 -6.19
CA ASP A 687 -0.93 -34.13 -6.28
C ASP A 687 -0.95 -32.61 -6.21
N SER A 688 0.00 -31.99 -5.52
CA SER A 688 0.16 -30.53 -5.50
C SER A 688 -1.06 -29.81 -4.90
N VAL A 689 -1.51 -30.25 -3.72
CA VAL A 689 -2.60 -29.63 -2.95
C VAL A 689 -2.04 -28.71 -1.88
N ARG A 690 -2.50 -27.46 -1.83
CA ARG A 690 -2.10 -26.46 -0.82
C ARG A 690 -3.31 -26.04 0.00
N VAL A 691 -3.24 -26.24 1.31
CA VAL A 691 -4.28 -25.84 2.25
C VAL A 691 -3.71 -24.80 3.21
N SER A 692 -4.34 -23.62 3.31
CA SER A 692 -3.92 -22.58 4.26
C SER A 692 -5.06 -21.91 5.01
N ASN A 693 -4.78 -21.42 6.22
CA ASN A 693 -5.73 -20.68 7.05
C ASN A 693 -7.04 -21.46 7.31
N VAL A 694 -6.94 -22.78 7.48
CA VAL A 694 -8.10 -23.64 7.77
C VAL A 694 -8.29 -23.77 9.28
N LEU A 695 -9.51 -23.52 9.75
CA LEU A 695 -9.97 -23.73 11.11
C LEU A 695 -10.88 -24.98 11.16
N ILE A 696 -10.51 -25.96 11.95
CA ILE A 696 -11.32 -27.15 12.22
C ILE A 696 -11.62 -27.20 13.71
N SER A 697 -12.89 -27.39 14.07
CA SER A 697 -13.31 -27.54 15.47
C SER A 697 -14.40 -28.58 15.63
N ALA A 698 -14.16 -29.54 16.51
CA ALA A 698 -15.16 -30.46 17.04
C ALA A 698 -14.94 -30.67 18.55
N PRO A 699 -15.95 -31.13 19.31
CA PRO A 699 -15.79 -31.52 20.70
C PRO A 699 -14.64 -32.50 20.89
N GLY A 700 -13.88 -32.35 21.98
CA GLY A 700 -12.73 -33.24 22.26
C GLY A 700 -13.12 -34.70 22.53
N ASP A 701 -14.40 -35.00 22.72
CA ASP A 701 -14.95 -36.35 22.89
C ASP A 701 -15.64 -36.89 21.62
N SER A 702 -15.50 -36.22 20.47
CA SER A 702 -16.13 -36.67 19.22
C SER A 702 -15.43 -37.92 18.66
N PRO A 703 -16.13 -39.06 18.52
CA PRO A 703 -15.50 -40.31 18.12
C PRO A 703 -15.10 -40.31 16.64
N ASN A 704 -13.93 -40.90 16.34
CA ASN A 704 -13.43 -41.14 14.99
C ASN A 704 -13.35 -39.88 14.11
N THR A 705 -13.12 -38.68 14.70
CA THR A 705 -13.06 -37.41 13.96
C THR A 705 -11.63 -36.97 13.66
N ASP A 706 -11.09 -37.29 12.48
CA ASP A 706 -9.85 -36.67 12.01
C ASP A 706 -10.11 -35.21 11.59
N GLY A 707 -9.12 -34.35 11.80
CA GLY A 707 -9.12 -32.99 11.27
C GLY A 707 -8.82 -33.00 9.77
N ILE A 708 -7.54 -33.14 9.42
CA ILE A 708 -7.09 -33.26 8.03
C ILE A 708 -6.54 -34.67 7.79
N HIS A 709 -7.18 -35.42 6.92
CA HIS A 709 -6.80 -36.79 6.54
C HIS A 709 -6.18 -36.81 5.14
N ILE A 710 -4.95 -37.32 5.04
CA ILE A 710 -4.17 -37.38 3.80
C ILE A 710 -3.85 -38.84 3.46
N SER A 711 -4.33 -39.30 2.31
CA SER A 711 -4.11 -40.66 1.80
C SER A 711 -3.66 -40.66 0.34
N ALA A 712 -2.76 -41.57 -0.04
CA ALA A 712 -2.33 -41.78 -1.43
C ALA A 712 -1.97 -40.50 -2.22
N SER A 713 -1.47 -39.45 -1.55
CA SER A 713 -1.31 -38.11 -2.13
C SER A 713 0.13 -37.60 -2.06
N THR A 714 0.51 -36.76 -3.01
CA THR A 714 1.87 -36.23 -3.17
C THR A 714 1.90 -34.69 -3.18
N ASN A 715 2.99 -34.10 -2.68
CA ASN A 715 3.21 -32.64 -2.68
C ASN A 715 2.10 -31.85 -1.96
N VAL A 716 1.63 -32.35 -0.81
CA VAL A 716 0.61 -31.67 0.02
C VAL A 716 1.28 -30.66 0.95
N THR A 717 0.78 -29.43 0.99
CA THR A 717 1.27 -28.38 1.91
C THR A 717 0.14 -27.88 2.80
N LEU A 718 0.33 -27.92 4.12
CA LEU A 718 -0.57 -27.35 5.13
C LEU A 718 0.12 -26.15 5.80
N LEU A 719 -0.51 -24.98 5.78
CA LEU A 719 0.05 -23.74 6.31
C LEU A 719 -0.93 -22.98 7.19
N ASN A 720 -0.54 -22.63 8.42
CA ASN A 720 -1.35 -21.80 9.31
C ASN A 720 -2.75 -22.39 9.57
N CYS A 721 -2.83 -23.70 9.83
CA CYS A 721 -4.09 -24.37 10.13
C CYS A 721 -4.27 -24.54 11.65
N LYS A 722 -5.48 -24.26 12.14
CA LYS A 722 -5.87 -24.46 13.54
C LYS A 722 -6.90 -25.58 13.61
N ILE A 723 -6.56 -26.67 14.29
CA ILE A 723 -7.32 -27.92 14.24
C ILE A 723 -7.55 -28.41 15.66
N GLY A 724 -8.81 -28.56 16.06
CA GLY A 724 -9.21 -29.26 17.28
C GLY A 724 -10.30 -30.27 16.97
N THR A 725 -10.10 -31.53 17.31
CA THR A 725 -11.07 -32.62 17.10
C THR A 725 -10.98 -33.66 18.22
N GLY A 726 -11.79 -34.71 18.19
CA GLY A 726 -11.69 -35.82 19.14
C GLY A 726 -10.67 -36.91 18.80
N ASP A 727 -10.17 -37.00 17.56
CA ASP A 727 -9.15 -38.00 17.11
C ASP A 727 -7.91 -37.28 16.54
N ASP A 728 -7.32 -37.69 15.41
CA ASP A 728 -6.07 -37.12 14.91
C ASP A 728 -6.33 -35.73 14.29
N CYS A 729 -5.66 -34.67 14.77
CA CYS A 729 -5.71 -33.34 14.14
C CYS A 729 -5.29 -33.44 12.67
N ILE A 730 -4.20 -34.18 12.41
CA ILE A 730 -3.72 -34.47 11.07
C ILE A 730 -3.34 -35.95 11.02
N SER A 731 -3.91 -36.66 10.06
CA SER A 731 -3.67 -38.08 9.80
C SER A 731 -3.04 -38.26 8.43
N ILE A 732 -1.86 -38.88 8.37
CA ILE A 732 -1.13 -39.16 7.13
C ILE A 732 -1.01 -40.68 6.99
N VAL A 733 -1.67 -41.24 5.97
CA VAL A 733 -1.78 -42.69 5.79
C VAL A 733 -1.11 -43.16 4.50
N ASN A 734 -1.30 -44.44 4.15
CA ASN A 734 -0.55 -45.16 3.12
C ASN A 734 -0.48 -44.42 1.76
N ALA A 735 0.63 -44.65 1.06
CA ALA A 735 0.96 -44.11 -0.27
C ALA A 735 1.08 -42.58 -0.34
N SER A 736 1.24 -41.90 0.80
CA SER A 736 1.42 -40.45 0.85
C SER A 736 2.91 -40.06 0.83
N SER A 737 3.26 -38.98 0.11
CA SER A 737 4.64 -38.49 0.07
C SER A 737 4.76 -36.97 -0.08
N SER A 738 5.91 -36.42 0.34
CA SER A 738 6.21 -34.99 0.20
C SER A 738 5.17 -34.08 0.88
N VAL A 739 4.76 -34.44 2.11
CA VAL A 739 3.81 -33.66 2.92
C VAL A 739 4.58 -32.64 3.75
N LYS A 740 4.25 -31.35 3.62
CA LYS A 740 4.88 -30.25 4.36
C LYS A 740 3.85 -29.54 5.22
N MET A 741 4.19 -29.28 6.47
CA MET A 741 3.33 -28.65 7.47
C MET A 741 4.10 -27.53 8.17
N LYS A 742 3.52 -26.33 8.25
CA LYS A 742 4.14 -25.16 8.90
C LYS A 742 3.09 -24.31 9.63
N LYS A 743 3.43 -23.83 10.83
CA LYS A 743 2.53 -23.05 11.71
C LYS A 743 1.22 -23.80 12.00
N ILE A 744 1.31 -25.03 12.51
CA ILE A 744 0.13 -25.84 12.84
C ILE A 744 -0.25 -25.65 14.30
N TYR A 745 -1.52 -25.34 14.59
CA TYR A 745 -2.08 -25.46 15.93
C TYR A 745 -2.92 -26.73 15.99
N CYS A 746 -2.61 -27.64 16.91
CA CYS A 746 -3.35 -28.90 17.11
C CYS A 746 -3.79 -29.02 18.56
N GLY A 747 -5.09 -29.11 18.81
CA GLY A 747 -5.61 -29.29 20.16
C GLY A 747 -7.01 -28.73 20.38
N PRO A 748 -7.86 -29.41 21.18
CA PRO A 748 -7.66 -30.74 21.78
C PRO A 748 -7.73 -31.88 20.74
N GLY A 749 -7.38 -33.13 21.12
CA GLY A 749 -7.47 -34.33 20.27
C GLY A 749 -6.35 -35.37 20.49
N HIS A 750 -6.05 -36.20 19.49
CA HIS A 750 -4.99 -37.22 19.54
C HIS A 750 -3.61 -36.76 19.04
N GLY A 751 -3.51 -35.58 18.42
CA GLY A 751 -2.24 -35.07 17.88
C GLY A 751 -2.10 -35.25 16.38
N ILE A 752 -0.85 -35.32 15.91
CA ILE A 752 -0.51 -35.55 14.50
C ILE A 752 -0.01 -36.98 14.34
N SER A 753 -0.66 -37.77 13.48
CA SER A 753 -0.34 -39.19 13.29
C SER A 753 0.06 -39.51 11.85
N ILE A 754 1.15 -40.26 11.69
CA ILE A 754 1.45 -41.03 10.47
C ILE A 754 1.06 -42.47 10.75
N GLY A 755 -0.02 -42.99 10.16
CA GLY A 755 -0.44 -44.29 10.67
C GLY A 755 -1.60 -45.04 10.06
N SER A 756 -1.96 -46.10 10.78
CA SER A 756 -2.80 -47.22 10.32
C SER A 756 -2.18 -47.96 9.14
N LEU A 757 -0.84 -47.93 9.04
CA LEU A 757 -0.09 -48.51 7.94
C LEU A 757 0.00 -50.03 8.07
N GLY A 758 -0.10 -50.73 6.94
CA GLY A 758 0.08 -52.18 6.88
C GLY A 758 -1.09 -53.01 7.40
N LYS A 759 -2.29 -52.41 7.51
CA LYS A 759 -3.54 -53.12 7.83
C LYS A 759 -3.74 -54.32 6.91
N ASP A 760 -4.26 -55.43 7.42
CA ASP A 760 -4.51 -56.67 6.66
C ASP A 760 -3.26 -57.23 5.95
N ASN A 761 -2.08 -57.12 6.58
CA ASN A 761 -0.77 -57.52 6.03
C ASN A 761 -0.37 -56.79 4.74
N SER A 762 -0.94 -55.60 4.49
CA SER A 762 -0.60 -54.78 3.33
C SER A 762 0.78 -54.11 3.45
N THR A 763 1.23 -53.52 2.34
CA THR A 763 2.45 -52.70 2.31
C THR A 763 2.11 -51.24 2.58
N GLY A 764 2.62 -50.70 3.69
CA GLY A 764 2.52 -49.30 4.09
C GLY A 764 3.75 -48.49 3.69
N ILE A 765 3.59 -47.45 2.89
CA ILE A 765 4.67 -46.56 2.44
C ILE A 765 4.28 -45.10 2.68
N VAL A 766 5.07 -44.38 3.47
CA VAL A 766 4.97 -42.92 3.63
C VAL A 766 6.37 -42.32 3.55
N THR A 767 6.57 -41.24 2.79
CA THR A 767 7.91 -40.62 2.68
C THR A 767 7.91 -39.11 2.69
N LYS A 768 9.02 -38.50 3.10
CA LYS A 768 9.27 -37.04 3.00
C LYS A 768 8.19 -36.21 3.70
N VAL A 769 7.92 -36.50 4.97
CA VAL A 769 7.00 -35.71 5.80
C VAL A 769 7.81 -34.70 6.60
N VAL A 770 7.49 -33.42 6.51
CA VAL A 770 8.16 -32.33 7.24
C VAL A 770 7.14 -31.52 8.02
N LEU A 771 7.26 -31.52 9.35
CA LEU A 771 6.58 -30.57 10.24
C LEU A 771 7.62 -29.57 10.72
N ASN A 772 7.44 -28.29 10.42
CA ASN A 772 8.33 -27.21 10.88
C ASN A 772 7.50 -26.08 11.50
N GLY A 773 7.43 -26.05 12.83
CA GLY A 773 6.63 -25.09 13.57
C GLY A 773 5.21 -25.60 13.83
N ALA A 774 5.00 -26.15 15.02
CA ALA A 774 3.68 -26.54 15.50
C ALA A 774 3.51 -26.25 16.99
N PHE A 775 2.29 -25.93 17.41
CA PHE A 775 1.90 -25.82 18.81
C PHE A 775 0.79 -26.83 19.08
N ILE A 776 1.10 -27.85 19.90
CA ILE A 776 0.20 -28.96 20.23
C ILE A 776 -0.22 -28.82 21.68
N LYS A 777 -1.52 -28.68 21.94
CA LYS A 777 -2.04 -28.40 23.28
C LYS A 777 -3.21 -29.31 23.66
N ASN A 778 -3.25 -29.83 24.89
CA ASN A 778 -4.36 -30.65 25.40
C ASN A 778 -4.67 -31.89 24.53
N THR A 779 -3.64 -32.62 24.12
CA THR A 779 -3.80 -33.82 23.28
C THR A 779 -3.32 -35.10 23.96
N THR A 780 -3.83 -36.25 23.53
CA THR A 780 -3.35 -37.55 24.04
C THR A 780 -1.97 -37.90 23.49
N ASN A 781 -1.63 -37.47 22.26
CA ASN A 781 -0.30 -37.63 21.68
C ASN A 781 0.18 -36.34 21.02
N GLY A 782 1.50 -36.15 20.91
CA GLY A 782 2.10 -35.05 20.17
C GLY A 782 2.26 -35.41 18.70
N VAL A 783 3.33 -36.14 18.39
CA VAL A 783 3.55 -36.76 17.08
C VAL A 783 3.61 -38.28 17.20
N ARG A 784 2.81 -38.97 16.40
CA ARG A 784 2.65 -40.43 16.47
C ARG A 784 2.94 -41.10 15.15
N VAL A 785 3.59 -42.26 15.18
CA VAL A 785 3.70 -43.17 14.05
C VAL A 785 3.12 -44.52 14.44
N LYS A 786 2.05 -44.99 13.80
CA LYS A 786 1.33 -46.23 14.18
C LYS A 786 1.21 -47.23 13.01
N THR A 787 1.61 -48.48 13.21
CA THR A 787 1.55 -49.53 12.17
C THR A 787 0.92 -50.80 12.70
N TRP A 788 0.10 -51.45 11.87
CA TRP A 788 -0.53 -52.72 12.19
C TRP A 788 0.50 -53.83 12.27
N GLN A 789 0.29 -54.71 13.25
CA GLN A 789 1.07 -55.93 13.38
C GLN A 789 0.90 -56.81 12.13
N GLY A 790 2.02 -57.25 11.53
CA GLY A 790 2.00 -58.07 10.30
C GLY A 790 2.22 -57.29 9.00
N GLY A 791 2.12 -55.96 9.06
CA GLY A 791 2.36 -55.06 7.93
C GLY A 791 3.80 -55.09 7.40
N SER A 792 3.97 -54.70 6.14
CA SER A 792 5.27 -54.56 5.47
C SER A 792 5.47 -53.14 4.93
N GLY A 793 6.70 -52.73 4.59
CA GLY A 793 6.97 -51.42 3.98
C GLY A 793 7.84 -50.49 4.85
N PHE A 794 7.69 -49.18 4.68
CA PHE A 794 8.56 -48.19 5.34
C PHE A 794 7.95 -46.79 5.47
N VAL A 795 8.37 -46.09 6.52
CA VAL A 795 8.20 -44.65 6.69
C VAL A 795 9.58 -43.99 6.66
N LYS A 796 9.86 -43.18 5.63
CA LYS A 796 11.23 -42.66 5.38
C LYS A 796 11.30 -41.14 5.25
N ALA A 797 12.41 -40.56 5.71
CA ALA A 797 12.69 -39.14 5.58
C ALA A 797 11.61 -38.26 6.23
N VAL A 798 11.23 -38.61 7.46
CA VAL A 798 10.32 -37.82 8.28
C VAL A 798 11.13 -36.90 9.19
N ARG A 799 10.70 -35.64 9.30
CA ARG A 799 11.37 -34.60 10.06
C ARG A 799 10.35 -33.77 10.81
N PHE A 800 10.50 -33.70 12.13
CA PHE A 800 9.73 -32.81 12.99
C PHE A 800 10.69 -31.81 13.63
N GLU A 801 10.45 -30.52 13.40
CA GLU A 801 11.27 -29.36 13.80
C GLU A 801 10.37 -28.32 14.45
N ASN A 802 10.84 -27.67 15.52
CA ASN A 802 10.14 -26.54 16.18
C ASN A 802 8.71 -26.89 16.66
N VAL A 803 8.55 -28.04 17.31
CA VAL A 803 7.25 -28.48 17.85
C VAL A 803 7.16 -28.17 19.34
N MET A 804 6.30 -27.24 19.70
CA MET A 804 5.98 -26.88 21.08
C MET A 804 4.78 -27.72 21.55
N MET A 805 4.88 -28.34 22.73
CA MET A 805 3.85 -29.20 23.29
C MET A 805 3.49 -28.75 24.72
N GLU A 806 2.20 -28.58 25.00
CA GLU A 806 1.65 -28.20 26.31
C GLU A 806 0.52 -29.17 26.69
N ASP A 807 0.56 -29.76 27.88
CA ASP A 807 -0.45 -30.72 28.33
C ASP A 807 -0.72 -31.88 27.34
N VAL A 808 0.38 -32.44 26.79
CA VAL A 808 0.35 -33.57 25.87
C VAL A 808 0.74 -34.85 26.60
N ALA A 809 -0.16 -35.84 26.68
CA ALA A 809 0.06 -37.04 27.50
C ALA A 809 1.22 -37.90 26.97
N ASN A 810 1.31 -38.09 25.65
CA ASN A 810 2.38 -38.84 25.00
C ASN A 810 3.05 -38.01 23.90
N PRO A 811 4.08 -37.20 24.21
CA PRO A 811 4.70 -36.27 23.27
C PRO A 811 5.13 -36.90 21.94
N ILE A 812 5.74 -38.09 21.99
CA ILE A 812 6.16 -38.84 20.79
C ILE A 812 5.83 -40.32 20.98
N ILE A 813 5.08 -40.91 20.05
CA ILE A 813 4.79 -42.35 20.02
C ILE A 813 5.23 -42.97 18.71
N ILE A 814 5.88 -44.13 18.78
CA ILE A 814 6.08 -45.01 17.63
C ILE A 814 5.56 -46.39 18.02
N ASP A 815 4.40 -46.76 17.50
CA ASP A 815 3.70 -48.01 17.78
C ASP A 815 3.77 -48.94 16.55
N GLN A 816 4.44 -50.08 16.69
CA GLN A 816 4.58 -51.08 15.63
C GLN A 816 3.61 -52.26 15.76
N PHE A 817 2.81 -52.30 16.82
CA PHE A 817 1.93 -53.41 17.19
C PHE A 817 0.48 -52.96 17.32
N TYR A 818 0.09 -51.92 16.58
CA TYR A 818 -1.25 -51.36 16.64
C TYR A 818 -2.31 -52.43 16.32
N CYS A 819 -3.30 -52.55 17.19
CA CYS A 819 -4.40 -53.52 17.10
C CYS A 819 -5.67 -52.89 17.66
N ASP A 820 -6.67 -52.66 16.80
CA ASP A 820 -7.95 -52.03 17.16
C ASP A 820 -9.09 -53.06 17.28
N SER A 821 -8.76 -54.27 17.73
CA SER A 821 -9.72 -55.37 17.88
C SER A 821 -9.98 -55.65 19.36
N PRO A 822 -11.25 -55.88 19.78
CA PRO A 822 -11.58 -56.30 21.14
C PRO A 822 -10.98 -57.67 21.51
N ASN A 823 -10.57 -58.46 20.51
CA ASN A 823 -9.78 -59.68 20.69
C ASN A 823 -8.29 -59.40 20.45
N PRO A 824 -7.37 -59.96 21.26
CA PRO A 824 -5.93 -59.79 21.07
C PRO A 824 -5.49 -60.21 19.67
N CYS A 825 -4.82 -59.33 18.94
CA CYS A 825 -4.21 -59.67 17.65
C CYS A 825 -3.16 -60.78 17.82
N SER A 826 -3.06 -61.68 16.83
CA SER A 826 -2.02 -62.70 16.82
C SER A 826 -0.64 -62.05 16.79
N ASN A 827 0.28 -62.48 17.65
CA ASN A 827 1.63 -61.89 17.69
C ASN A 827 2.43 -62.20 16.39
N GLN A 828 2.50 -61.24 15.46
CA GLN A 828 3.30 -61.29 14.25
C GLN A 828 4.58 -60.45 14.38
N VAL A 829 5.67 -60.93 13.78
CA VAL A 829 7.04 -60.37 13.91
C VAL A 829 7.40 -59.40 12.77
N LYS A 830 6.49 -59.13 11.83
CA LYS A 830 6.71 -58.18 10.73
C LYS A 830 6.31 -56.77 11.16
N CYS A 831 7.22 -55.82 10.92
CA CYS A 831 7.07 -54.40 11.20
C CYS A 831 7.60 -53.56 10.04
N LEU A 832 7.17 -52.29 9.96
CA LEU A 832 7.69 -51.33 8.98
C LEU A 832 9.04 -50.76 9.42
N SER A 833 9.89 -50.40 8.45
CA SER A 833 11.16 -49.70 8.74
C SER A 833 10.98 -48.18 8.82
N PHE A 834 11.68 -47.52 9.75
CA PHE A 834 11.54 -46.07 10.02
C PHE A 834 12.86 -45.31 9.82
N SER A 835 12.79 -44.08 9.30
CA SER A 835 13.86 -43.08 9.45
C SER A 835 13.24 -41.72 9.78
N LEU A 836 13.55 -41.24 10.97
CA LEU A 836 12.94 -40.08 11.62
C LEU A 836 14.05 -39.16 12.13
N TRP A 837 13.87 -37.85 11.95
CA TRP A 837 14.67 -36.81 12.56
C TRP A 837 13.76 -35.97 13.46
N LEU A 838 14.18 -35.74 14.70
CA LEU A 838 13.47 -34.97 15.71
C LEU A 838 14.41 -33.88 16.21
N GLY A 839 13.93 -32.64 16.28
CA GLY A 839 14.72 -31.53 16.83
C GLY A 839 13.98 -30.22 16.91
#